data_AF-A0A1I2YAV8-F1
#
_entry.id   AF-A0A1I2YAV8-F1
#
_cell.length_a   1.000
_cell.length_b   1.000
_cell.length_c   1.000
_cell.angle_alpha   90.00
_cell.angle_beta   90.00
_cell.angle_gamma   90.00
#
_symmetry.space_group_name_H-M   'P 1'
#
loop_
_entity.id
_entity.type
_entity.pdbx_description
1 polymer ?
#
loop_
_entity_poly.entity_id
_entity_poly.type
_entity_poly.pdbx_seq_one_letter_code
_entity_poly.pdbx_strand_id
1 'polypeptide(L)'
;MASITKNHIPGGRPNRPKLYINPSCIVIHDADNLAAYADANFYANLLNTDDTALNSWHFTVDALGIVEHVPTDEMTLNTSTATDDPGNDTSISITICRNAGGNRGQAEQNALWLIRYLQALYSIPTKNVVPHRYFDQGADCPKLLLPRWDEFVRNLEQRDTVINPDRHLFIFDKSEIIRAVLTNGSPTACPYYDAVHKEQINGENTLEFYMPAQHEDTQYVATESLVAIKDLDEEFYQLFVVKEVEETHESTVYKRVFCEHAALELVDEIVEDRRPENETARNLLAIMLSGTRWEVGIVSEMGTVSQLNFYYESVLSGIHKIIDTFNCEVRYRVKLAGGKITGRYVDLLQSRGTNTGRRFQYTRDMKKVTRTADSTVVKTALYGRGKGEESGDGYGRRINFADVIWEKADGYPVDKPMGQEWVGDPDALATFGRINYDGTLRHRFGIYENEEQTDPEALLRETWEALQQNKTPLMEYVMDVVDLEKVTGYASEKVRLGDNVVCIDNEFNPPLSVEARVIELARHLDEPEKAEVKLGNFLPKVSDTLARLERVEKKINDKEGVWDSKVGTPNGYIDTLRAEVRAGQGTVKLSHHNGILITDNDYSPTKAMRLLGGVLAIANSKDLVTGEWNWTTFGTADGFTADLITAGTMSFDRARGGTLVLGGPGNGYGRLQVYNEGGDVIADLDARVGGFRELYVGKLTSNTIQVNYDNDIYYIDAVNGRDDNTGLDPSQPLRTIQKAIDKVPRFNFGVVTIQCAAGQTFYETIAIQGYYGSGQLAIELQGSVLNGNIAIHSNGMDVFLEDGIINDVPLAGELNGQAATVYVTDSRLQALRIDVNTNSLCQWGLLAASSYISLDRCSFYGAADVAVEAGEGSTVNITDCTGTAPTGLRADGPSIIAGGGTAPQGDTANTETINGGQITGVFTAEAGNENTKFESNTCIMGHYSTKLAVWNEYENWNGDYKGAIQGAWDNSGNHKSLYFLPVDFIKENWYEINPKSVLKCFLRLTRYAEGGYPKEEPLYLYMHNYTDIPYQGEPQLIFPIGIMPGLAWGEERWVEVPTWTLTQIINGNAKGFALYSPNGDHYAKYKEYLTYKAVLGL
;
A
#
# COMPACT_ATOMS: atom_id res chain seq x y z
N MET A 1 7.48 23.09 -12.31
CA MET A 1 7.19 24.19 -11.35
C MET A 1 8.14 25.35 -11.61
N ALA A 2 7.68 26.59 -11.42
CA ALA A 2 8.47 27.79 -11.71
C ALA A 2 9.72 27.88 -10.80
N SER A 3 10.88 28.15 -11.39
CA SER A 3 12.11 28.47 -10.67
C SER A 3 12.19 29.97 -10.40
N ILE A 4 12.72 30.36 -9.24
CA ILE A 4 13.04 31.77 -8.93
C ILE A 4 14.42 32.07 -9.51
N THR A 5 14.48 32.96 -10.49
CA THR A 5 15.75 33.46 -11.07
C THR A 5 16.05 34.84 -10.53
N LYS A 6 17.30 35.12 -10.15
CA LYS A 6 17.69 36.44 -9.62
C LYS A 6 18.25 37.33 -10.72
N ASN A 7 17.66 38.51 -10.90
CA ASN A 7 18.15 39.56 -11.78
C ASN A 7 18.04 40.92 -11.08
N HIS A 8 18.92 41.14 -10.11
CA HIS A 8 18.80 42.29 -9.23
C HIS A 8 19.15 43.61 -9.91
N ILE A 9 18.35 44.65 -9.65
CA ILE A 9 18.63 46.03 -10.05
C ILE A 9 19.97 46.48 -9.40
N PRO A 10 20.98 46.98 -10.13
CA PRO A 10 22.24 47.43 -9.57
C PRO A 10 22.07 48.45 -8.45
N GLY A 11 22.89 48.32 -7.40
CA GLY A 11 22.90 49.27 -6.30
C GLY A 11 23.32 50.68 -6.73
N GLY A 12 22.62 51.70 -6.23
CA GLY A 12 22.89 53.12 -6.55
C GLY A 12 21.96 53.71 -7.62
N ARG A 13 21.01 52.91 -8.14
CA ARG A 13 19.97 53.39 -9.05
C ARG A 13 18.80 54.02 -8.28
N PRO A 14 18.15 55.07 -8.84
CA PRO A 14 17.04 55.75 -8.17
C PRO A 14 15.85 54.84 -7.80
N ASN A 15 15.61 53.76 -8.54
CA ASN A 15 14.54 52.79 -8.30
C ASN A 15 14.92 51.65 -7.33
N ARG A 16 16.13 51.65 -6.73
CA ARG A 16 16.53 50.72 -5.66
C ARG A 16 17.11 51.51 -4.48
N PRO A 17 16.27 51.89 -3.49
CA PRO A 17 16.70 52.73 -2.36
C PRO A 17 17.76 52.10 -1.46
N LYS A 18 17.89 50.77 -1.45
CA LYS A 18 18.77 50.00 -0.53
C LYS A 18 18.49 50.28 0.95
N LEU A 19 17.22 50.53 1.28
CA LEU A 19 16.76 50.62 2.66
C LEU A 19 16.33 49.23 3.10
N TYR A 20 16.74 48.78 4.29
CA TYR A 20 16.36 47.47 4.79
C TYR A 20 14.95 47.48 5.39
N ILE A 21 14.19 46.42 5.16
CA ILE A 21 12.84 46.23 5.68
C ILE A 21 12.73 44.94 6.48
N ASN A 22 11.76 44.89 7.39
CA ASN A 22 11.30 43.65 8.01
C ASN A 22 9.84 43.42 7.56
N PRO A 23 9.61 42.66 6.48
CA PRO A 23 8.32 42.65 5.82
C PRO A 23 7.25 41.97 6.70
N SER A 24 6.12 42.64 6.86
CA SER A 24 4.95 42.12 7.56
C SER A 24 3.75 41.87 6.64
N CYS A 25 3.85 42.27 5.36
CA CYS A 25 2.79 42.14 4.36
C CYS A 25 3.34 41.63 3.02
N ILE A 26 2.47 41.04 2.20
CA ILE A 26 2.73 40.73 0.79
C ILE A 26 1.72 41.49 -0.07
N VAL A 27 2.20 42.30 -1.01
CA VAL A 27 1.36 43.11 -1.90
C VAL A 27 1.34 42.51 -3.30
N ILE A 28 0.14 42.29 -3.83
CA ILE A 28 -0.07 41.74 -5.17
C ILE A 28 -0.41 42.85 -6.17
N HIS A 29 0.32 42.84 -7.29
CA HIS A 29 0.18 43.75 -8.43
C HIS A 29 -0.12 42.97 -9.71
N ASP A 30 -0.74 43.65 -10.67
CA ASP A 30 -0.88 43.18 -12.05
C ASP A 30 0.00 44.01 -12.97
N ALA A 31 0.67 43.36 -13.90
CA ALA A 31 1.50 44.05 -14.87
C ALA A 31 0.64 44.83 -15.89
N ASP A 32 1.03 46.06 -16.24
CA ASP A 32 0.23 46.94 -17.11
C ASP A 32 0.43 46.68 -18.62
N ASN A 33 1.58 46.12 -19.02
CA ASN A 33 1.87 45.87 -20.42
C ASN A 33 1.23 44.55 -20.91
N LEU A 34 0.33 44.67 -21.90
CA LEU A 34 -0.40 43.55 -22.50
C LEU A 34 0.30 42.96 -23.74
N ALA A 35 1.43 43.51 -24.17
CA ALA A 35 2.15 43.01 -25.34
C ALA A 35 2.63 41.57 -25.11
N ALA A 36 2.62 40.73 -26.16
CA ALA A 36 2.93 39.30 -26.04
C ALA A 36 4.34 39.01 -25.47
N TYR A 37 5.29 39.92 -25.69
CA TYR A 37 6.66 39.82 -25.19
C TYR A 37 6.86 40.28 -23.74
N ALA A 38 5.83 40.79 -23.06
CA ALA A 38 5.95 41.37 -21.72
C ALA A 38 5.94 40.29 -20.61
N ASP A 39 6.86 39.33 -20.71
CA ASP A 39 7.08 38.23 -19.78
C ASP A 39 7.95 38.65 -18.57
N ALA A 40 8.22 37.74 -17.63
CA ALA A 40 8.95 38.06 -16.40
C ALA A 40 10.40 38.51 -16.68
N ASN A 41 11.03 37.97 -17.73
CA ASN A 41 12.38 38.38 -18.16
C ASN A 41 12.39 39.76 -18.82
N PHE A 42 11.34 40.12 -19.56
CA PHE A 42 11.16 41.47 -20.09
C PHE A 42 11.18 42.51 -18.96
N TYR A 43 10.43 42.29 -17.87
CA TYR A 43 10.41 43.21 -16.73
C TYR A 43 11.75 43.26 -16.00
N ALA A 44 12.46 42.13 -15.92
CA ALA A 44 13.81 42.07 -15.37
C ALA A 44 14.79 42.95 -16.15
N ASN A 45 14.71 42.92 -17.48
CA ASN A 45 15.52 43.77 -18.34
C ASN A 45 15.08 45.25 -18.25
N LEU A 46 13.77 45.50 -18.21
CA LEU A 46 13.19 46.84 -18.15
C LEU A 46 13.64 47.59 -16.87
N LEU A 47 13.52 46.97 -15.69
CA LEU A 47 13.95 47.54 -14.40
C LEU A 47 15.46 47.86 -14.34
N ASN A 48 16.23 47.27 -15.25
CA ASN A 48 17.65 47.49 -15.47
C ASN A 48 17.98 48.54 -16.55
N THR A 49 17.00 49.28 -17.07
CA THR A 49 17.19 50.43 -17.97
C THR A 49 17.05 51.78 -17.25
N ASP A 50 17.34 52.89 -17.95
CA ASP A 50 17.05 54.25 -17.47
C ASP A 50 15.63 54.71 -17.82
N ASP A 51 14.86 53.88 -18.54
CA ASP A 51 13.51 54.19 -19.05
C ASP A 51 12.40 53.87 -18.05
N THR A 52 12.71 53.31 -16.88
CA THR A 52 11.71 53.03 -15.85
C THR A 52 11.45 54.25 -14.99
N ALA A 53 10.17 54.50 -14.70
CA ALA A 53 9.77 55.36 -13.58
C ALA A 53 10.51 54.93 -12.30
N LEU A 54 10.54 55.78 -11.27
CA LEU A 54 11.17 55.48 -9.97
C LEU A 54 10.64 54.20 -9.28
N ASN A 55 9.68 53.50 -9.88
CA ASN A 55 9.03 52.32 -9.33
C ASN A 55 9.91 51.07 -9.42
N SER A 56 9.78 50.20 -8.43
CA SER A 56 10.39 48.87 -8.39
C SER A 56 9.54 47.91 -7.57
N TRP A 57 9.77 46.62 -7.74
CA TRP A 57 9.10 45.57 -6.98
C TRP A 57 10.01 44.34 -6.89
N HIS A 58 9.74 43.48 -5.91
CA HIS A 58 10.57 42.32 -5.59
C HIS A 58 10.50 41.24 -6.66
N PHE A 59 9.29 40.84 -7.09
CA PHE A 59 9.12 39.70 -8.00
C PHE A 59 8.23 40.02 -9.19
N THR A 60 8.61 39.55 -10.39
CA THR A 60 7.67 39.38 -11.51
C THR A 60 7.38 37.90 -11.72
N VAL A 61 6.12 37.56 -11.93
CA VAL A 61 5.66 36.17 -12.12
C VAL A 61 4.91 36.03 -13.44
N ASP A 62 5.28 35.03 -14.24
CA ASP A 62 4.51 34.61 -15.42
C ASP A 62 4.30 33.09 -15.44
N ALA A 63 3.81 32.56 -16.57
CA ALA A 63 3.57 31.12 -16.73
C ALA A 63 4.85 30.28 -16.79
N LEU A 64 5.97 30.86 -17.18
CA LEU A 64 7.25 30.19 -17.44
C LEU A 64 8.18 30.25 -16.22
N GLY A 65 8.09 31.26 -15.37
CA GLY A 65 8.98 31.42 -14.22
C GLY A 65 8.72 32.63 -13.33
N ILE A 66 9.58 32.80 -12.34
CA ILE A 66 9.58 33.90 -11.37
C ILE A 66 10.94 34.59 -11.44
N VAL A 67 10.96 35.92 -11.49
CA VAL A 67 12.21 36.70 -11.45
C VAL A 67 12.23 37.64 -10.25
N GLU A 68 13.26 37.54 -9.42
CA GLU A 68 13.55 38.43 -8.29
C GLU A 68 14.42 39.61 -8.73
N HIS A 69 13.94 40.85 -8.53
CA HIS A 69 14.60 42.09 -8.95
C HIS A 69 15.25 42.85 -7.78
N VAL A 70 14.77 42.64 -6.57
CA VAL A 70 15.29 43.25 -5.34
C VAL A 70 15.18 42.22 -4.21
N PRO A 71 16.24 42.02 -3.39
CA PRO A 71 16.19 41.16 -2.22
C PRO A 71 15.02 41.48 -1.29
N THR A 72 14.39 40.46 -0.71
CA THR A 72 13.20 40.60 0.14
C THR A 72 13.44 41.23 1.51
N ASP A 73 14.70 41.48 1.88
CA ASP A 73 15.12 42.29 3.03
C ASP A 73 15.38 43.76 2.66
N GLU A 74 15.22 44.15 1.39
CA GLU A 74 15.38 45.52 0.90
C GLU A 74 14.04 46.11 0.40
N MET A 75 13.80 47.39 0.68
CA MET A 75 12.65 48.17 0.24
C MET A 75 12.56 48.25 -1.29
N THR A 76 11.33 48.18 -1.80
CA THR A 76 10.98 48.52 -3.19
C THR A 76 10.02 49.70 -3.25
N LEU A 77 10.01 50.43 -4.36
CA LEU A 77 9.12 51.56 -4.60
C LEU A 77 7.89 51.09 -5.39
N ASN A 78 7.07 50.25 -4.76
CA ASN A 78 5.98 49.51 -5.43
C ASN A 78 4.61 50.20 -5.30
N THR A 79 4.40 50.96 -4.23
CA THR A 79 3.13 51.67 -3.97
C THR A 79 3.23 53.14 -4.36
N SER A 80 4.33 53.80 -4.03
CA SER A 80 4.61 55.18 -4.42
C SER A 80 6.12 55.42 -4.56
N THR A 81 6.50 56.62 -5.01
CA THR A 81 7.90 57.03 -5.09
C THR A 81 8.46 57.53 -3.75
N ALA A 82 7.67 57.51 -2.68
CA ALA A 82 8.05 57.98 -1.36
C ALA A 82 8.65 56.84 -0.52
N THR A 83 9.77 57.10 0.16
CA THR A 83 10.45 56.09 0.98
C THR A 83 9.83 55.90 2.37
N ASP A 84 8.89 56.76 2.76
CA ASP A 84 8.12 56.69 4.00
C ASP A 84 6.70 56.14 3.78
N ASP A 85 6.43 55.58 2.59
CA ASP A 85 5.17 54.94 2.28
C ASP A 85 5.05 53.58 2.99
N PRO A 86 4.00 53.35 3.80
CA PRO A 86 3.79 52.08 4.51
C PRO A 86 3.77 50.84 3.60
N GLY A 87 3.33 51.00 2.35
CA GLY A 87 3.32 49.91 1.38
C GLY A 87 4.72 49.58 0.85
N ASN A 88 5.66 50.52 0.88
CA ASN A 88 7.05 50.31 0.47
C ASN A 88 7.91 49.74 1.61
N ASP A 89 7.70 50.20 2.85
CA ASP A 89 8.55 49.85 4.00
C ASP A 89 8.12 48.57 4.75
N THR A 90 6.90 48.08 4.55
CA THR A 90 6.37 46.90 5.26
C THR A 90 6.09 45.69 4.38
N SER A 91 6.28 45.77 3.06
CA SER A 91 5.78 44.72 2.16
C SER A 91 6.79 44.13 1.18
N ILE A 92 6.58 42.84 0.86
CA ILE A 92 7.14 42.18 -0.31
C ILE A 92 6.13 42.27 -1.45
N SER A 93 6.56 42.71 -2.62
CA SER A 93 5.68 43.05 -3.74
C SER A 93 5.82 42.06 -4.90
N ILE A 94 4.71 41.47 -5.34
CA ILE A 94 4.66 40.47 -6.42
C ILE A 94 3.81 41.01 -7.58
N THR A 95 4.39 41.08 -8.77
CA THR A 95 3.72 41.57 -9.98
C THR A 95 3.45 40.41 -10.94
N ILE A 96 2.18 40.12 -11.23
CA ILE A 96 1.77 39.01 -12.10
C ILE A 96 1.58 39.50 -13.53
N CYS A 97 2.25 38.87 -14.50
CA CYS A 97 2.20 39.23 -15.91
C CYS A 97 0.80 39.10 -16.53
N ARG A 98 0.51 39.97 -17.50
CA ARG A 98 -0.75 40.04 -18.27
C ARG A 98 -0.53 40.01 -19.78
N ASN A 99 0.63 39.55 -20.24
CA ASN A 99 1.02 39.52 -21.64
C ASN A 99 0.08 38.65 -22.49
N ALA A 100 -0.29 39.16 -23.67
CA ALA A 100 -1.15 38.45 -24.61
C ALA A 100 -0.49 37.15 -25.12
N GLY A 101 -1.20 36.03 -24.98
CA GLY A 101 -0.68 34.69 -25.33
C GLY A 101 0.05 33.97 -24.20
N GLY A 102 0.26 34.61 -23.04
CA GLY A 102 0.72 33.95 -21.82
C GLY A 102 -0.40 33.18 -21.11
N ASN A 103 -0.07 32.07 -20.42
CA ASN A 103 -1.04 31.33 -19.61
C ASN A 103 -1.24 32.03 -18.25
N ARG A 104 -2.23 32.92 -18.18
CA ARG A 104 -2.54 33.68 -16.95
C ARG A 104 -2.90 32.77 -15.77
N GLY A 105 -3.63 31.68 -16.00
CA GLY A 105 -3.96 30.72 -14.94
C GLY A 105 -2.71 30.11 -14.32
N GLN A 106 -1.73 29.71 -15.15
CA GLN A 106 -0.45 29.20 -14.67
C GLN A 106 0.38 30.28 -13.95
N ALA A 107 0.36 31.53 -14.41
CA ALA A 107 1.03 32.64 -13.74
C ALA A 107 0.45 32.90 -12.33
N GLU A 108 -0.88 32.78 -12.17
CA GLU A 108 -1.54 32.88 -10.87
C GLU A 108 -1.19 31.71 -9.95
N GLN A 109 -1.10 30.49 -10.49
CA GLN A 109 -0.63 29.33 -9.71
C GLN A 109 0.82 29.49 -9.23
N ASN A 110 1.71 29.98 -10.10
CA ASN A 110 3.09 30.28 -9.73
C ASN A 110 3.16 31.40 -8.67
N ALA A 111 2.25 32.38 -8.73
CA ALA A 111 2.17 33.43 -7.73
C ALA A 111 1.65 32.91 -6.38
N LEU A 112 0.63 32.03 -6.37
CA LEU A 112 0.15 31.38 -5.14
C LEU A 112 1.26 30.58 -4.45
N TRP A 113 2.06 29.83 -5.21
CA TRP A 113 3.24 29.13 -4.68
C TRP A 113 4.25 30.10 -4.06
N LEU A 114 4.60 31.19 -4.76
CA LEU A 114 5.55 32.19 -4.27
C LEU A 114 5.06 32.87 -2.99
N ILE A 115 3.76 33.19 -2.92
CA ILE A 115 3.16 33.79 -1.73
C ILE A 115 3.30 32.84 -0.54
N ARG A 116 2.96 31.55 -0.69
CA ARG A 116 3.10 30.54 0.38
C ARG A 116 4.53 30.42 0.87
N TYR A 117 5.50 30.38 -0.06
CA TYR A 117 6.93 30.38 0.26
C TYR A 117 7.35 31.59 1.12
N LEU A 118 6.93 32.79 0.74
CA LEU A 118 7.26 34.02 1.47
C LEU A 118 6.52 34.12 2.81
N GLN A 119 5.27 33.65 2.89
CA GLN A 119 4.52 33.56 4.14
C GLN A 119 5.23 32.67 5.16
N ALA A 120 5.75 31.52 4.71
CA ALA A 120 6.53 30.62 5.55
C ALA A 120 7.86 31.25 5.98
N LEU A 121 8.60 31.85 5.05
CA LEU A 121 9.91 32.44 5.31
C LEU A 121 9.86 33.61 6.31
N TYR A 122 8.82 34.45 6.24
CA TYR A 122 8.68 35.66 7.07
C TYR A 122 7.58 35.59 8.13
N SER A 123 6.91 34.44 8.27
CA SER A 123 5.76 34.28 9.17
C SER A 123 4.63 35.29 8.92
N ILE A 124 4.36 35.61 7.65
CA ILE A 124 3.31 36.56 7.25
C ILE A 124 1.96 35.83 7.18
N PRO A 125 0.95 36.20 7.99
CA PRO A 125 -0.34 35.52 7.97
C PRO A 125 -1.13 35.85 6.68
N THR A 126 -2.03 34.96 6.25
CA THR A 126 -2.80 35.13 5.00
C THR A 126 -3.60 36.42 4.94
N LYS A 127 -4.11 36.90 6.07
CA LYS A 127 -4.77 38.22 6.18
C LYS A 127 -3.88 39.42 5.81
N ASN A 128 -2.56 39.24 5.80
CA ASN A 128 -1.57 40.26 5.42
C ASN A 128 -1.08 40.08 3.96
N VAL A 129 -1.69 39.18 3.20
CA VAL A 129 -1.60 39.15 1.73
C VAL A 129 -2.69 40.06 1.19
N VAL A 130 -2.30 41.20 0.63
CA VAL A 130 -3.21 42.29 0.29
C VAL A 130 -3.05 42.74 -1.16
N PRO A 131 -4.12 43.24 -1.81
CA PRO A 131 -3.97 43.85 -3.12
C PRO A 131 -3.25 45.19 -2.97
N HIS A 132 -2.60 45.69 -4.03
CA HIS A 132 -2.05 47.06 -4.03
C HIS A 132 -3.07 48.11 -3.57
N ARG A 133 -4.35 47.95 -3.93
CA ARG A 133 -5.47 48.79 -3.47
C ARG A 133 -5.60 48.95 -1.94
N TYR A 134 -5.04 48.03 -1.16
CA TYR A 134 -5.01 48.15 0.31
C TYR A 134 -4.24 49.39 0.77
N PHE A 135 -3.13 49.71 0.10
CA PHE A 135 -2.28 50.86 0.41
C PHE A 135 -2.68 52.12 -0.37
N ASP A 136 -3.21 51.97 -1.59
CA ASP A 136 -3.81 53.07 -2.36
C ASP A 136 -5.28 52.76 -2.70
N GLN A 137 -6.21 53.32 -1.92
CA GLN A 137 -7.66 53.06 -2.09
C GLN A 137 -8.20 53.50 -3.47
N GLY A 138 -7.50 54.42 -4.16
CA GLY A 138 -7.83 54.88 -5.51
C GLY A 138 -7.30 53.98 -6.62
N ALA A 139 -6.40 53.03 -6.33
CA ALA A 139 -5.79 52.16 -7.32
C ALA A 139 -6.73 51.04 -7.80
N ASP A 140 -6.73 50.80 -9.12
CA ASP A 140 -7.41 49.67 -9.78
C ASP A 140 -6.45 48.48 -10.00
N CYS A 141 -5.60 48.19 -9.02
CA CYS A 141 -4.56 47.16 -9.08
C CYS A 141 -4.65 46.23 -7.85
N PRO A 142 -4.55 44.89 -8.02
CA PRO A 142 -4.39 44.12 -9.26
C PRO A 142 -5.71 43.96 -10.04
N LYS A 143 -5.77 44.47 -11.27
CA LYS A 143 -7.01 44.65 -12.04
C LYS A 143 -7.81 43.37 -12.30
N LEU A 144 -7.14 42.25 -12.56
CA LEU A 144 -7.79 40.96 -12.87
C LEU A 144 -8.15 40.16 -11.63
N LEU A 145 -7.49 40.42 -10.50
CA LEU A 145 -7.72 39.72 -9.26
C LEU A 145 -8.69 40.46 -8.34
N LEU A 146 -8.77 41.79 -8.39
CA LEU A 146 -9.67 42.59 -7.54
C LEU A 146 -11.14 42.11 -7.56
N PRO A 147 -11.77 41.78 -8.72
CA PRO A 147 -13.16 41.28 -8.75
C PRO A 147 -13.36 39.90 -8.12
N ARG A 148 -12.28 39.12 -7.97
CA ARG A 148 -12.27 37.75 -7.44
C ARG A 148 -11.23 37.59 -6.34
N TRP A 149 -10.99 38.66 -5.56
CA TRP A 149 -9.93 38.69 -4.57
C TRP A 149 -10.16 37.64 -3.48
N ASP A 150 -11.41 37.52 -3.01
CA ASP A 150 -11.80 36.49 -2.04
C ASP A 150 -11.58 35.07 -2.57
N GLU A 151 -11.74 34.85 -3.88
CA GLU A 151 -11.44 33.55 -4.50
C GLU A 151 -9.93 33.30 -4.55
N PHE A 152 -9.13 34.30 -4.92
CA PHE A 152 -7.68 34.20 -4.91
C PHE A 152 -7.12 33.92 -3.51
N VAL A 153 -7.64 34.60 -2.48
CA VAL A 153 -7.29 34.35 -1.06
C VAL A 153 -7.78 32.97 -0.62
N ARG A 154 -8.99 32.54 -1.01
CA ARG A 154 -9.46 31.16 -0.74
C ARG A 154 -8.57 30.13 -1.42
N ASN A 155 -8.10 30.36 -2.63
CA ASN A 155 -7.18 29.45 -3.33
C ASN A 155 -5.81 29.42 -2.65
N LEU A 156 -5.38 30.53 -2.04
CA LEU A 156 -4.19 30.55 -1.19
C LEU A 156 -4.37 29.67 0.06
N GLU A 157 -5.55 29.72 0.68
CA GLU A 157 -5.95 28.93 1.87
C GLU A 157 -6.26 27.46 1.56
N GLN A 158 -6.81 27.16 0.38
CA GLN A 158 -7.05 25.81 -0.14
C GLN A 158 -5.71 25.21 -0.54
N ARG A 159 -5.11 24.46 0.40
CA ARG A 159 -3.90 23.67 0.14
C ARG A 159 -4.25 22.61 -0.90
N ASP A 160 -3.47 22.54 -1.98
CA ASP A 160 -3.60 21.49 -2.98
C ASP A 160 -3.55 20.13 -2.26
N THR A 161 -4.63 19.36 -2.38
CA THR A 161 -4.78 18.03 -1.77
C THR A 161 -3.90 16.97 -2.44
N VAL A 162 -2.94 17.37 -3.28
CA VAL A 162 -2.13 16.47 -4.13
C VAL A 162 -0.61 16.65 -3.95
N ILE A 163 -0.10 17.68 -3.25
CA ILE A 163 1.34 17.77 -2.94
C ILE A 163 1.57 18.26 -1.51
N ASN A 164 2.11 17.34 -0.70
CA ASN A 164 2.90 17.45 0.53
C ASN A 164 2.78 18.76 1.36
N PRO A 165 2.33 18.72 2.63
CA PRO A 165 2.35 19.92 3.48
C PRO A 165 3.79 20.36 3.70
N ASP A 166 4.09 21.63 3.45
CA ASP A 166 5.37 22.29 3.71
C ASP A 166 5.88 22.04 5.15
N ARG A 167 6.60 20.93 5.37
CA ARG A 167 7.35 20.65 6.61
C ARG A 167 8.81 20.97 6.35
N HIS A 168 9.16 22.24 6.56
CA HIS A 168 10.53 22.71 6.42
C HIS A 168 11.46 22.08 7.47
N LEU A 169 12.60 21.55 7.02
CA LEU A 169 13.75 21.24 7.87
C LEU A 169 14.69 22.44 7.84
N PHE A 170 14.76 23.18 8.94
CA PHE A 170 15.68 24.31 9.07
C PHE A 170 17.04 23.82 9.51
N ILE A 171 18.05 23.95 8.64
CA ILE A 171 19.42 23.50 8.89
C ILE A 171 20.23 24.67 9.42
N PHE A 172 20.78 24.52 10.62
CA PHE A 172 21.69 25.48 11.22
C PHE A 172 23.10 24.90 11.27
N ASP A 173 24.09 25.78 11.16
CA ASP A 173 25.45 25.42 11.55
C ASP A 173 25.59 25.32 13.08
N LYS A 174 26.77 24.88 13.54
CA LYS A 174 27.14 24.82 14.97
C LYS A 174 27.10 26.16 15.70
N SER A 175 26.97 27.29 14.98
CA SER A 175 26.83 28.63 15.53
C SER A 175 25.37 29.10 15.54
N GLU A 176 24.41 28.20 15.28
CA GLU A 176 22.97 28.43 15.32
C GLU A 176 22.49 29.46 14.30
N ILE A 177 23.16 29.51 13.15
CA ILE A 177 22.76 30.31 12.00
C ILE A 177 22.16 29.40 10.94
N ILE A 178 20.96 29.72 10.45
CA ILE A 178 20.33 28.98 9.34
C ILE A 178 21.21 29.08 8.10
N ARG A 179 21.53 27.93 7.52
CA ARG A 179 22.30 27.78 6.28
C ARG A 179 21.49 27.24 5.12
N ALA A 180 20.49 26.41 5.40
CA ALA A 180 19.60 25.84 4.40
C ALA A 180 18.20 25.56 4.96
N VAL A 181 17.24 25.43 4.06
CA VAL A 181 15.88 24.98 4.36
C VAL A 181 15.51 23.90 3.36
N LEU A 182 15.39 22.64 3.82
CA LEU A 182 15.01 21.55 2.93
C LEU A 182 13.47 21.50 2.82
N THR A 183 12.96 21.23 1.62
CA THR A 183 11.53 21.11 1.34
C THR A 183 11.25 20.30 0.08
N ASN A 184 10.15 19.55 0.07
CA ASN A 184 9.73 18.67 -1.03
C ASN A 184 8.81 19.34 -2.05
N GLY A 185 8.42 20.60 -1.81
CA GLY A 185 7.52 21.38 -2.67
C GLY A 185 8.23 22.36 -3.64
N SER A 186 9.57 22.34 -3.70
CA SER A 186 10.36 23.26 -4.54
C SER A 186 11.32 22.51 -5.46
N PRO A 187 11.36 22.80 -6.77
CA PRO A 187 12.29 22.18 -7.73
C PRO A 187 13.75 22.63 -7.56
N THR A 188 14.01 23.59 -6.66
CA THR A 188 15.35 24.20 -6.45
C THR A 188 15.84 24.13 -5.01
N ALA A 189 14.96 23.80 -4.06
CA ALA A 189 15.39 23.53 -2.70
C ALA A 189 15.84 22.08 -2.59
N CYS A 190 16.73 21.79 -1.66
CA CYS A 190 17.10 20.42 -1.40
C CYS A 190 15.86 19.64 -0.92
N PRO A 191 15.42 18.61 -1.65
CA PRO A 191 14.38 17.74 -1.14
C PRO A 191 14.97 16.86 -0.03
N TYR A 192 14.07 16.33 0.78
CA TYR A 192 14.33 15.27 1.74
C TYR A 192 13.33 14.12 1.52
N TYR A 193 13.63 12.93 1.96
CA TYR A 193 12.71 11.79 1.87
C TYR A 193 12.91 10.86 3.06
N ASP A 194 11.89 10.03 3.32
CA ASP A 194 11.84 9.12 4.46
C ASP A 194 12.18 9.83 5.78
N ALA A 195 11.61 11.03 5.98
CA ALA A 195 11.87 11.84 7.17
C ALA A 195 10.97 11.40 8.31
N VAL A 196 11.53 10.69 9.28
CA VAL A 196 10.82 10.12 10.43
C VAL A 196 11.19 10.87 11.70
N HIS A 197 10.21 11.58 12.28
CA HIS A 197 10.30 12.14 13.63
C HIS A 197 9.65 11.16 14.62
N LYS A 198 10.47 10.52 15.44
CA LYS A 198 10.02 9.58 16.47
C LYS A 198 10.03 10.24 17.84
N GLU A 199 8.91 10.18 18.56
CA GLU A 199 8.74 10.78 19.88
C GLU A 199 8.06 9.81 20.86
N GLN A 200 8.63 9.65 22.06
CA GLN A 200 8.13 8.77 23.11
C GLN A 200 7.95 9.53 24.43
N ILE A 201 6.91 9.20 25.21
CA ILE A 201 6.72 9.81 26.54
C ILE A 201 7.93 9.49 27.42
N ASN A 202 8.57 10.54 27.95
CA ASN A 202 9.74 10.46 28.82
C ASN A 202 10.89 9.60 28.27
N GLY A 203 10.97 9.47 26.93
CA GLY A 203 11.86 8.55 26.26
C GLY A 203 12.52 9.15 25.03
N GLU A 204 12.59 8.36 23.96
CA GLU A 204 13.23 8.74 22.70
C GLU A 204 12.62 9.97 22.05
N ASN A 205 13.48 10.83 21.51
CA ASN A 205 13.08 11.89 20.58
C ASN A 205 14.18 12.00 19.51
N THR A 206 13.92 11.48 18.31
CA THR A 206 14.90 11.36 17.23
C THR A 206 14.30 11.77 15.90
N LEU A 207 15.16 12.23 14.99
CA LEU A 207 14.79 12.58 13.63
C LEU A 207 15.78 11.91 12.68
N GLU A 208 15.26 11.12 11.75
CA GLU A 208 16.04 10.51 10.67
C GLU A 208 15.46 10.94 9.34
N PHE A 209 16.31 11.27 8.37
CA PHE A 209 15.86 11.61 7.01
C PHE A 209 16.97 11.36 5.99
N TYR A 210 16.56 11.31 4.73
CA TYR A 210 17.45 11.16 3.60
C TYR A 210 17.42 12.38 2.69
N MET A 211 18.48 12.59 1.93
CA MET A 211 18.57 13.69 0.97
C MET A 211 19.55 13.39 -0.17
N PRO A 212 19.41 14.06 -1.34
CA PRO A 212 20.39 13.93 -2.41
C PRO A 212 21.76 14.46 -1.98
N ALA A 213 22.82 13.67 -2.17
CA ALA A 213 24.17 14.08 -1.78
C ALA A 213 24.75 15.18 -2.68
N GLN A 214 24.20 15.34 -3.88
CA GLN A 214 24.72 16.23 -4.93
C GLN A 214 24.11 17.63 -4.90
N HIS A 215 23.09 17.87 -4.06
CA HIS A 215 22.47 19.18 -3.94
C HIS A 215 23.40 20.15 -3.19
N GLU A 216 23.43 21.43 -3.57
CA GLU A 216 24.37 22.40 -2.99
C GLU A 216 24.18 22.60 -1.49
N ASP A 217 22.93 22.64 -1.03
CA ASP A 217 22.59 22.78 0.39
C ASP A 217 23.05 21.59 1.26
N THR A 218 23.30 20.44 0.65
CA THR A 218 23.72 19.22 1.36
C THR A 218 25.10 19.37 2.02
N GLN A 219 25.89 20.38 1.60
CA GLN A 219 27.15 20.75 2.26
C GLN A 219 26.95 21.28 3.69
N TYR A 220 25.75 21.80 4.00
CA TYR A 220 25.42 22.35 5.32
C TYR A 220 24.87 21.32 6.29
N VAL A 221 24.63 20.09 5.82
CA VAL A 221 24.21 18.96 6.65
C VAL A 221 25.44 18.10 6.94
N ALA A 222 26.07 18.38 8.07
CA ALA A 222 27.23 17.66 8.59
C ALA A 222 27.00 17.28 10.05
N THR A 223 27.82 16.37 10.59
CA THR A 223 27.80 16.05 12.02
C THR A 223 27.92 17.32 12.87
N GLU A 224 27.17 17.37 13.97
CA GLU A 224 27.03 18.52 14.88
C GLU A 224 26.36 19.77 14.27
N SER A 225 25.81 19.66 13.05
CA SER A 225 24.83 20.64 12.54
C SER A 225 23.49 20.47 13.27
N LEU A 226 22.65 21.49 13.28
CA LEU A 226 21.34 21.42 13.93
C LEU A 226 20.22 21.39 12.91
N VAL A 227 19.15 20.68 13.24
CA VAL A 227 17.94 20.59 12.43
C VAL A 227 16.76 20.98 13.31
N ALA A 228 15.97 21.96 12.89
CA ALA A 228 14.71 22.28 13.55
C ALA A 228 13.51 21.91 12.67
N ILE A 229 12.49 21.33 13.30
CA ILE A 229 11.18 21.09 12.71
C ILE A 229 10.11 21.81 13.53
N LYS A 230 9.12 22.38 12.86
CA LYS A 230 7.99 23.00 13.55
C LYS A 230 7.12 21.91 14.17
N ASP A 231 6.70 22.12 15.42
CA ASP A 231 5.69 21.26 16.04
C ASP A 231 4.33 21.45 15.34
N LEU A 232 3.44 20.45 15.38
CA LEU A 232 2.22 20.45 14.58
C LEU A 232 1.12 21.37 15.10
N ASP A 233 1.01 21.50 16.42
CA ASP A 233 -0.09 22.21 17.09
C ASP A 233 0.32 23.49 17.81
N GLU A 234 1.62 23.73 17.95
CA GLU A 234 2.14 24.79 18.81
C GLU A 234 3.10 25.72 18.07
N GLU A 235 3.18 26.96 18.52
CA GLU A 235 4.10 27.97 17.98
C GLU A 235 5.52 27.79 18.55
N PHE A 236 6.03 26.55 18.52
CA PHE A 236 7.40 26.21 18.90
C PHE A 236 8.01 25.18 17.94
N TYR A 237 9.32 24.94 18.08
CA TYR A 237 10.07 23.99 17.27
C TYR A 237 10.70 22.89 18.14
N GLN A 238 10.86 21.70 17.58
CA GLN A 238 11.76 20.66 18.08
C GLN A 238 13.15 20.90 17.46
N LEU A 239 14.21 20.71 18.24
CA LEU A 239 15.59 20.93 17.79
C LEU A 239 16.39 19.63 17.92
N PHE A 240 17.09 19.27 16.87
CA PHE A 240 17.90 18.06 16.78
C PHE A 240 19.35 18.40 16.43
N VAL A 241 20.27 17.56 16.89
CA VAL A 241 21.70 17.60 16.55
C VAL A 241 21.98 16.43 15.63
N VAL A 242 22.59 16.68 14.47
CA VAL A 242 23.02 15.65 13.53
C VAL A 242 24.16 14.85 14.17
N LYS A 243 23.97 13.56 14.39
CA LYS A 243 24.97 12.67 15.01
C LYS A 243 25.65 11.76 14.01
N GLU A 244 24.91 11.26 13.03
CA GLU A 244 25.45 10.39 11.99
C GLU A 244 25.05 10.95 10.62
N VAL A 245 26.04 11.03 9.73
CA VAL A 245 25.81 11.30 8.30
C VAL A 245 26.49 10.18 7.54
N GLU A 246 25.70 9.42 6.80
CA GLU A 246 26.16 8.31 5.98
C GLU A 246 25.94 8.66 4.51
N GLU A 247 27.01 8.65 3.72
CA GLU A 247 26.97 8.93 2.28
C GLU A 247 27.09 7.62 1.51
N THR A 248 26.08 7.33 0.69
CA THR A 248 26.03 6.11 -0.12
C THR A 248 26.03 6.46 -1.60
N HIS A 249 26.87 5.76 -2.37
CA HIS A 249 26.99 5.90 -3.82
C HIS A 249 26.62 4.59 -4.50
N GLU A 250 25.44 4.56 -5.11
CA GLU A 250 24.97 3.45 -5.95
C GLU A 250 24.62 3.95 -7.38
N SER A 251 23.41 3.70 -7.88
CA SER A 251 22.89 4.31 -9.11
C SER A 251 22.55 5.80 -8.92
N THR A 252 22.32 6.23 -7.67
CA THR A 252 22.16 7.61 -7.23
C THR A 252 23.04 7.84 -6.00
N VAL A 253 23.35 9.10 -5.68
CA VAL A 253 24.17 9.44 -4.50
C VAL A 253 23.29 10.17 -3.49
N TYR A 254 23.20 9.65 -2.28
CA TYR A 254 22.35 10.18 -1.23
C TYR A 254 23.04 10.18 0.13
N LYS A 255 22.48 10.95 1.06
CA LYS A 255 22.85 10.96 2.48
C LYS A 255 21.71 10.41 3.32
N ARG A 256 22.03 9.54 4.27
CA ARG A 256 21.20 9.26 5.45
C ARG A 256 21.69 10.13 6.60
N VAL A 257 20.77 10.81 7.27
CA VAL A 257 21.06 11.77 8.34
C VAL A 257 20.29 11.34 9.58
N PHE A 258 21.02 10.91 10.60
CA PHE A 258 20.44 10.56 11.90
C PHE A 258 20.71 11.66 12.92
N CYS A 259 19.65 12.12 13.57
CA CYS A 259 19.69 13.20 14.54
C CYS A 259 19.05 12.78 15.86
N GLU A 260 19.65 13.23 16.95
CA GLU A 260 19.08 13.11 18.30
C GLU A 260 18.58 14.46 18.79
N HIS A 261 17.58 14.47 19.67
CA HIS A 261 17.06 15.72 20.20
C HIS A 261 18.15 16.49 20.98
N ALA A 262 18.22 17.81 20.77
CA ALA A 262 19.27 18.67 21.29
C ALA A 262 19.34 18.73 22.83
N ALA A 263 18.28 18.31 23.52
CA ALA A 263 18.27 18.19 24.98
C ALA A 263 19.23 17.11 25.52
N LEU A 264 19.69 16.18 24.68
CA LEU A 264 20.70 15.19 25.09
C LEU A 264 22.05 15.82 25.46
N GLU A 265 22.32 17.07 25.07
CA GLU A 265 23.50 17.80 25.57
C GLU A 265 23.51 17.94 27.11
N LEU A 266 22.34 17.83 27.76
CA LEU A 266 22.23 17.83 29.23
C LEU A 266 22.82 16.57 29.88
N VAL A 267 23.20 15.55 29.09
CA VAL A 267 23.98 14.40 29.57
C VAL A 267 25.40 14.82 29.94
N ASP A 268 25.97 15.78 29.22
CA ASP A 268 27.36 16.22 29.39
C ASP A 268 27.55 17.19 30.56
N GLU A 269 26.45 17.75 31.08
CA GLU A 269 26.43 18.67 32.21
C GLU A 269 26.31 17.92 33.54
N ILE A 270 27.27 18.08 34.45
CA ILE A 270 27.34 17.30 35.70
C ILE A 270 26.86 18.11 36.90
N VAL A 271 26.01 17.47 37.71
CA VAL A 271 25.61 17.92 39.04
C VAL A 271 26.44 17.19 40.10
N GLU A 272 27.29 17.92 40.83
CA GLU A 272 28.19 17.34 41.84
C GLU A 272 27.46 16.87 43.12
N ASP A 273 27.00 17.78 43.97
CA ASP A 273 26.22 17.43 45.17
C ASP A 273 25.16 18.52 45.41
N ARG A 274 23.89 18.16 45.28
CA ARG A 274 22.74 19.01 45.57
C ARG A 274 21.74 18.23 46.39
N ARG A 275 21.37 18.75 47.56
CA ARG A 275 20.41 18.13 48.48
C ARG A 275 19.27 19.11 48.84
N PRO A 276 18.47 19.51 47.85
CA PRO A 276 17.29 20.33 48.11
C PRO A 276 16.29 19.61 49.01
N GLU A 277 15.68 20.36 49.93
CA GLU A 277 14.66 19.90 50.86
C GLU A 277 13.39 20.76 50.70
N ASN A 278 12.21 20.13 50.81
CA ASN A 278 10.91 20.80 50.74
C ASN A 278 10.69 21.62 49.45
N GLU A 279 11.18 21.13 48.31
CA GLU A 279 11.15 21.86 47.05
C GLU A 279 10.04 21.41 46.10
N THR A 280 9.60 22.33 45.24
CA THR A 280 8.65 22.06 44.15
C THR A 280 9.37 21.52 42.90
N ALA A 281 8.65 20.81 42.03
CA ALA A 281 9.19 20.35 40.74
C ALA A 281 9.79 21.50 39.90
N ARG A 282 9.20 22.70 39.95
CA ARG A 282 9.69 23.89 39.26
C ARG A 282 11.06 24.33 39.78
N ASN A 283 11.23 24.36 41.10
CA ASN A 283 12.49 24.77 41.72
C ASN A 283 13.58 23.73 41.52
N LEU A 284 13.24 22.44 41.64
CA LEU A 284 14.18 21.35 41.36
C LEU A 284 14.67 21.40 39.91
N LEU A 285 13.76 21.61 38.95
CA LEU A 285 14.14 21.80 37.55
C LEU A 285 15.02 23.04 37.36
N ALA A 286 14.73 24.15 38.04
CA ALA A 286 15.58 25.34 38.01
C ALA A 286 16.99 25.09 38.56
N ILE A 287 17.11 24.27 39.61
CA ILE A 287 18.40 23.85 40.16
C ILE A 287 19.15 22.99 39.14
N MET A 288 18.48 22.04 38.49
CA MET A 288 19.08 21.15 37.48
C MET A 288 19.55 21.92 36.24
N LEU A 289 18.77 22.87 35.75
CA LEU A 289 19.11 23.64 34.54
C LEU A 289 20.11 24.78 34.80
N SER A 290 20.48 25.03 36.06
CA SER A 290 21.38 26.12 36.44
C SER A 290 22.76 25.94 35.81
N GLY A 291 23.21 26.96 35.07
CA GLY A 291 24.49 26.93 34.35
C GLY A 291 24.39 26.39 32.92
N THR A 292 23.24 25.85 32.53
CA THR A 292 22.97 25.40 31.16
C THR A 292 22.32 26.51 30.33
N ARG A 293 22.19 26.28 29.01
CA ARG A 293 21.44 27.15 28.09
C ARG A 293 19.95 26.81 27.98
N TRP A 294 19.46 25.89 28.80
CA TRP A 294 18.05 25.52 28.89
C TRP A 294 17.37 26.26 30.04
N GLU A 295 16.14 26.69 29.81
CA GLU A 295 15.35 27.43 30.78
C GLU A 295 14.15 26.61 31.26
N VAL A 296 13.69 26.91 32.48
CA VAL A 296 12.45 26.34 33.00
C VAL A 296 11.26 26.88 32.20
N GLY A 297 10.51 25.98 31.58
CA GLY A 297 9.30 26.30 30.85
C GLY A 297 8.04 26.22 31.70
N ILE A 298 7.03 25.55 31.14
CA ILE A 298 5.73 25.29 31.76
C ILE A 298 5.91 24.13 32.74
N VAL A 299 5.53 24.34 34.00
CA VAL A 299 5.58 23.29 35.03
C VAL A 299 4.21 23.22 35.68
N SER A 300 3.55 22.06 35.67
CA SER A 300 2.27 21.87 36.39
C SER A 300 2.48 21.95 37.91
N GLU A 301 1.42 22.29 38.64
CA GLU A 301 1.45 22.31 40.10
C GLU A 301 1.38 20.88 40.66
N MET A 302 2.48 20.38 41.25
CA MET A 302 2.64 18.98 41.67
C MET A 302 3.02 18.82 43.16
N GLY A 303 2.85 19.87 43.96
CA GLY A 303 3.25 19.88 45.38
C GLY A 303 4.78 19.96 45.59
N THR A 304 5.23 19.50 46.76
CA THR A 304 6.64 19.53 47.19
C THR A 304 7.13 18.15 47.61
N VAL A 305 8.41 17.85 47.37
CA VAL A 305 9.08 16.65 47.92
C VAL A 305 9.88 17.03 49.17
N SER A 306 9.85 16.16 50.19
CA SER A 306 10.58 16.38 51.44
C SER A 306 12.09 16.43 51.25
N GLN A 307 12.65 15.52 50.45
CA GLN A 307 14.07 15.48 50.09
C GLN A 307 14.28 14.78 48.74
N LEU A 308 15.12 15.36 47.88
CA LEU A 308 15.60 14.70 46.66
C LEU A 308 17.08 15.04 46.44
N ASN A 309 17.93 14.02 46.43
CA ASN A 309 19.38 14.22 46.37
C ASN A 309 19.91 13.94 44.95
N PHE A 310 20.74 14.85 44.46
CA PHE A 310 21.49 14.71 43.22
C PHE A 310 22.97 14.62 43.55
N TYR A 311 23.61 13.53 43.15
CA TYR A 311 25.00 13.25 43.54
C TYR A 311 25.77 12.65 42.37
N TYR A 312 26.73 13.41 41.85
CA TYR A 312 27.61 13.09 40.73
C TYR A 312 26.87 12.40 39.59
N GLU A 313 25.88 13.09 39.03
CA GLU A 313 25.07 12.63 37.92
C GLU A 313 24.87 13.72 36.88
N SER A 314 24.45 13.35 35.67
CA SER A 314 24.15 14.35 34.64
C SER A 314 22.88 15.12 34.94
N VAL A 315 22.77 16.35 34.41
CA VAL A 315 21.54 17.15 34.49
C VAL A 315 20.36 16.38 33.94
N LEU A 316 20.53 15.64 32.83
CA LEU A 316 19.47 14.81 32.27
C LEU A 316 19.03 13.69 33.23
N SER A 317 19.96 12.99 33.88
CA SER A 317 19.64 12.00 34.93
C SER A 317 18.85 12.62 36.08
N GLY A 318 19.28 13.80 36.54
CA GLY A 318 18.59 14.55 37.58
C GLY A 318 17.16 14.95 37.18
N ILE A 319 16.95 15.38 35.93
CA ILE A 319 15.61 15.66 35.40
C ILE A 319 14.74 14.39 35.41
N HIS A 320 15.28 13.23 35.02
CA HIS A 320 14.54 11.96 35.09
C HIS A 320 14.21 11.54 36.52
N LYS A 321 15.08 11.80 37.50
CA LYS A 321 14.74 11.60 38.92
C LYS A 321 13.58 12.49 39.36
N ILE A 322 13.51 13.74 38.90
CA ILE A 322 12.39 14.64 39.18
C ILE A 322 11.10 14.09 38.54
N ILE A 323 11.18 13.65 37.28
CA ILE A 323 10.06 13.02 36.56
C ILE A 323 9.47 11.84 37.35
N ASP A 324 10.33 10.93 37.83
CA ASP A 324 9.92 9.77 38.63
C ASP A 324 9.32 10.17 39.98
N THR A 325 9.93 11.15 40.64
CA THR A 325 9.50 11.62 41.97
C THR A 325 8.10 12.23 41.93
N PHE A 326 7.81 13.04 40.91
CA PHE A 326 6.52 13.74 40.77
C PHE A 326 5.52 13.01 39.85
N ASN A 327 5.92 11.85 39.28
CA ASN A 327 5.14 11.08 38.31
C ASN A 327 4.56 11.97 37.20
N CYS A 328 5.45 12.72 36.55
CA CYS A 328 5.10 13.71 35.54
C CYS A 328 5.72 13.40 34.18
N GLU A 329 5.56 14.30 33.20
CA GLU A 329 5.97 14.09 31.82
C GLU A 329 6.73 15.28 31.27
N VAL A 330 7.89 15.00 30.67
CA VAL A 330 8.78 16.03 30.13
C VAL A 330 8.44 16.37 28.69
N ARG A 331 8.59 17.65 28.34
CA ARG A 331 8.55 18.14 26.97
C ARG A 331 9.66 19.16 26.75
N TYR A 332 10.44 18.94 25.70
CA TYR A 332 11.47 19.88 25.25
C TYR A 332 10.96 20.70 24.07
N ARG A 333 11.31 21.99 24.04
CA ARG A 333 10.91 22.91 22.95
C ARG A 333 11.87 24.07 22.79
N VAL A 334 11.97 24.60 21.56
CA VAL A 334 12.75 25.81 21.25
C VAL A 334 11.90 26.87 20.55
N LYS A 335 12.33 28.13 20.64
CA LYS A 335 11.74 29.26 19.91
C LYS A 335 12.70 29.75 18.83
N LEU A 336 12.17 30.01 17.65
CA LEU A 336 12.89 30.65 16.54
C LEU A 336 12.34 32.04 16.28
N ALA A 337 13.23 33.02 16.11
CA ALA A 337 12.87 34.36 15.63
C ALA A 337 14.01 34.94 14.79
N GLY A 338 13.69 35.52 13.63
CA GLY A 338 14.70 36.11 12.73
C GLY A 338 15.78 35.12 12.27
N GLY A 339 15.42 33.85 12.10
CA GLY A 339 16.35 32.78 11.70
C GLY A 339 17.35 32.36 12.79
N LYS A 340 17.09 32.69 14.06
CA LYS A 340 17.94 32.31 15.21
C LYS A 340 17.13 31.62 16.30
N ILE A 341 17.80 30.76 17.05
CA ILE A 341 17.25 30.15 18.26
C ILE A 341 17.29 31.19 19.38
N THR A 342 16.13 31.58 19.90
CA THR A 342 16.01 32.63 20.92
C THR A 342 15.67 32.12 22.31
N GLY A 343 15.39 30.82 22.46
CA GLY A 343 15.11 30.22 23.76
C GLY A 343 14.95 28.70 23.67
N ARG A 344 15.37 28.01 24.73
CA ARG A 344 15.28 26.55 24.91
C ARG A 344 14.60 26.28 26.24
N TYR A 345 13.58 25.44 26.23
CA TYR A 345 12.75 25.24 27.42
C TYR A 345 12.53 23.76 27.72
N VAL A 346 12.59 23.43 29.01
CA VAL A 346 12.13 22.14 29.54
C VAL A 346 10.82 22.38 30.29
N ASP A 347 9.75 21.74 29.83
CA ASP A 347 8.45 21.73 30.50
C ASP A 347 8.29 20.42 31.30
N LEU A 348 7.64 20.48 32.47
CA LEU A 348 7.21 19.31 33.27
C LEU A 348 5.71 19.36 33.47
N LEU A 349 4.98 18.46 32.81
CA LEU A 349 3.52 18.44 32.77
C LEU A 349 3.00 17.26 33.58
N GLN A 350 1.88 17.42 34.30
CA GLN A 350 1.30 16.29 35.06
C GLN A 350 0.94 15.12 34.13
N SER A 351 0.50 15.43 32.91
CA SER A 351 0.20 14.50 31.84
C SER A 351 0.17 15.29 30.52
N ARG A 352 0.77 14.75 29.45
CA ARG A 352 0.69 15.26 28.08
C ARG A 352 -0.54 14.68 27.37
N GLY A 353 -1.03 15.41 26.38
CA GLY A 353 -2.17 15.00 25.56
C GLY A 353 -3.52 15.24 26.25
N THR A 354 -4.58 14.93 25.54
CA THR A 354 -5.98 15.11 25.98
C THR A 354 -6.82 13.90 25.62
N ASN A 355 -8.01 13.77 26.22
CA ASN A 355 -8.99 12.82 25.71
C ASN A 355 -9.67 13.45 24.49
N THR A 356 -9.28 13.02 23.30
CA THR A 356 -9.78 13.56 22.04
C THR A 356 -11.05 12.86 21.56
N GLY A 357 -11.47 11.77 22.20
CA GLY A 357 -12.56 10.91 21.72
C GLY A 357 -12.23 10.15 20.43
N ARG A 358 -10.98 10.22 19.98
CA ARG A 358 -10.46 9.60 18.76
C ARG A 358 -10.59 8.07 18.83
N ARG A 359 -11.06 7.47 17.73
CA ARG A 359 -11.23 6.03 17.60
C ARG A 359 -10.48 5.51 16.39
N PHE A 360 -9.60 4.55 16.58
CA PHE A 360 -8.98 3.78 15.51
C PHE A 360 -9.79 2.50 15.28
N GLN A 361 -10.15 2.25 14.02
CA GLN A 361 -10.91 1.07 13.62
C GLN A 361 -10.20 0.32 12.49
N TYR A 362 -10.04 -0.99 12.66
CA TYR A 362 -9.56 -1.88 11.60
C TYR A 362 -10.51 -1.79 10.39
N THR A 363 -9.97 -1.68 9.17
CA THR A 363 -10.64 -1.36 7.87
C THR A 363 -10.93 0.13 7.58
N ARG A 364 -10.70 1.04 8.52
CA ARG A 364 -10.84 2.50 8.29
C ARG A 364 -9.51 3.24 8.29
N ASP A 365 -8.87 3.30 9.45
CA ASP A 365 -7.68 4.12 9.71
C ASP A 365 -6.57 3.37 10.45
N MET A 366 -6.79 2.08 10.72
CA MET A 366 -5.81 1.16 11.29
C MET A 366 -5.48 0.09 10.24
N LYS A 367 -4.22 0.12 9.75
CA LYS A 367 -3.70 -0.83 8.76
C LYS A 367 -3.32 -2.16 9.42
N LYS A 368 -2.77 -2.06 10.63
CA LYS A 368 -2.29 -3.20 11.41
C LYS A 368 -2.43 -2.89 12.88
N VAL A 369 -2.77 -3.90 13.67
CA VAL A 369 -2.65 -3.86 15.12
C VAL A 369 -2.02 -5.15 15.62
N THR A 370 -1.04 -5.01 16.50
CA THR A 370 -0.34 -6.12 17.16
C THR A 370 -0.66 -6.03 18.65
N ARG A 371 -1.33 -7.06 19.18
CA ARG A 371 -1.58 -7.22 20.62
C ARG A 371 -0.54 -8.15 21.22
N THR A 372 0.31 -7.63 22.10
CA THR A 372 1.26 -8.42 22.88
C THR A 372 0.76 -8.53 24.32
N ALA A 373 0.59 -9.75 24.81
CA ALA A 373 0.24 -10.02 26.20
C ALA A 373 1.46 -10.59 26.94
N ASP A 374 2.02 -9.83 27.88
CA ASP A 374 3.14 -10.27 28.71
C ASP A 374 2.67 -10.66 30.13
N SER A 375 2.82 -11.94 30.47
CA SER A 375 2.46 -12.47 31.78
C SER A 375 3.65 -12.68 32.73
N THR A 376 4.86 -12.23 32.35
CA THR A 376 6.09 -12.38 33.14
C THR A 376 5.94 -11.76 34.53
N VAL A 377 5.37 -10.56 34.60
CA VAL A 377 5.17 -9.80 35.84
C VAL A 377 3.99 -10.27 36.68
N VAL A 378 3.08 -11.10 36.14
CA VAL A 378 1.84 -11.49 36.83
C VAL A 378 2.12 -12.12 38.19
N LYS A 379 1.53 -11.53 39.24
CA LYS A 379 1.54 -12.00 40.62
C LYS A 379 0.14 -12.32 41.08
N THR A 380 -0.02 -13.39 41.84
CA THR A 380 -1.31 -13.75 42.45
C THR A 380 -1.30 -13.59 43.97
N ALA A 381 -0.14 -13.24 44.56
CA ALA A 381 0.01 -12.83 45.94
C ALA A 381 1.26 -11.96 46.14
N LEU A 382 1.22 -11.02 47.08
CA LEU A 382 2.37 -10.18 47.46
C LEU A 382 2.65 -10.27 48.97
N TYR A 383 3.93 -10.28 49.33
CA TYR A 383 4.41 -9.97 50.68
C TYR A 383 4.58 -8.46 50.83
N GLY A 384 4.16 -7.88 51.96
CA GLY A 384 4.42 -6.47 52.26
C GLY A 384 5.55 -6.31 53.28
N ARG A 385 6.50 -5.42 53.00
CA ARG A 385 7.59 -5.04 53.90
C ARG A 385 7.57 -3.52 54.10
N GLY A 386 7.35 -3.09 55.34
CA GLY A 386 7.38 -1.67 55.69
C GLY A 386 8.75 -1.23 56.21
N LYS A 387 8.78 -0.15 56.99
CA LYS A 387 9.98 0.39 57.64
C LYS A 387 10.77 -0.67 58.44
N GLY A 388 12.10 -0.63 58.32
CA GLY A 388 13.02 -1.45 59.11
C GLY A 388 13.40 -0.80 60.44
N GLU A 389 13.61 -1.59 61.48
CA GLU A 389 14.27 -1.12 62.70
C GLU A 389 15.78 -0.91 62.44
N GLU A 390 16.34 0.22 62.86
CA GLU A 390 17.78 0.45 62.81
C GLU A 390 18.49 -0.42 63.86
N SER A 391 19.40 -1.28 63.39
CA SER A 391 20.41 -1.94 64.22
C SER A 391 21.78 -1.69 63.62
N GLY A 392 22.76 -1.40 64.49
CA GLY A 392 24.04 -0.76 64.17
C GLY A 392 25.01 -1.50 63.24
N ASP A 393 24.64 -2.65 62.64
CA ASP A 393 25.48 -3.42 61.71
C ASP A 393 24.69 -3.97 60.47
N GLY A 394 23.57 -3.34 60.09
CA GLY A 394 22.82 -3.69 58.88
C GLY A 394 21.33 -4.00 59.10
N TYR A 395 20.56 -4.03 58.01
CA TYR A 395 19.08 -4.02 57.97
C TYR A 395 18.42 -4.92 59.03
N GLY A 396 17.76 -4.29 60.02
CA GLY A 396 16.94 -4.98 61.02
C GLY A 396 15.66 -5.58 60.44
N ARG A 397 14.84 -6.21 61.32
CA ARG A 397 13.59 -6.86 60.94
C ARG A 397 12.60 -5.79 60.41
N ARG A 398 12.26 -5.85 59.12
CA ARG A 398 11.23 -4.98 58.51
C ARG A 398 9.84 -5.32 59.07
N ILE A 399 9.02 -4.31 59.31
CA ILE A 399 7.62 -4.55 59.72
C ILE A 399 6.86 -5.31 58.61
N ASN A 400 5.89 -6.12 59.01
CA ASN A 400 5.00 -6.84 58.12
C ASN A 400 3.58 -6.79 58.71
N PHE A 401 2.62 -7.46 58.06
CA PHE A 401 1.22 -7.47 58.47
C PHE A 401 0.71 -8.86 58.88
N ALA A 402 1.57 -9.74 59.38
CA ALA A 402 1.17 -11.10 59.75
C ALA A 402 0.05 -11.15 60.80
N ASP A 403 0.07 -10.19 61.74
CA ASP A 403 -0.87 -10.12 62.87
C ASP A 403 -2.16 -9.36 62.54
N VAL A 404 -2.30 -8.84 61.31
CA VAL A 404 -3.50 -8.17 60.82
C VAL A 404 -4.43 -9.18 60.17
N ILE A 405 -5.71 -9.21 60.55
CA ILE A 405 -6.73 -10.10 60.00
C ILE A 405 -7.65 -9.29 59.08
N TRP A 406 -7.89 -9.76 57.86
CA TRP A 406 -9.00 -9.30 57.02
C TRP A 406 -10.02 -10.42 56.87
N GLU A 407 -11.28 -10.11 57.10
CA GLU A 407 -12.40 -10.99 56.80
C GLU A 407 -13.34 -10.29 55.82
N LYS A 408 -13.79 -11.00 54.77
CA LYS A 408 -14.78 -10.47 53.83
C LYS A 408 -16.08 -10.09 54.53
N ALA A 409 -16.43 -10.77 55.62
CA ALA A 409 -17.60 -10.48 56.43
C ALA A 409 -17.56 -9.07 57.04
N ASP A 410 -16.37 -8.54 57.30
CA ASP A 410 -16.13 -7.21 57.85
C ASP A 410 -15.97 -6.12 56.77
N GLY A 411 -16.20 -6.47 55.49
CA GLY A 411 -16.15 -5.54 54.36
C GLY A 411 -14.79 -5.44 53.67
N TYR A 412 -13.81 -6.27 54.04
CA TYR A 412 -12.51 -6.33 53.39
C TYR A 412 -12.57 -7.11 52.06
N PRO A 413 -11.66 -6.83 51.10
CA PRO A 413 -11.75 -7.41 49.76
C PRO A 413 -11.39 -8.91 49.70
N VAL A 414 -10.64 -9.42 50.66
CA VAL A 414 -10.23 -10.83 50.73
C VAL A 414 -10.04 -11.30 52.17
N ASP A 415 -10.21 -12.60 52.41
CA ASP A 415 -9.87 -13.21 53.68
C ASP A 415 -8.36 -13.40 53.81
N LYS A 416 -7.80 -12.88 54.90
CA LYS A 416 -6.39 -12.99 55.25
C LYS A 416 -6.29 -13.35 56.74
N PRO A 417 -5.97 -14.61 57.09
CA PRO A 417 -5.94 -15.07 58.47
C PRO A 417 -4.68 -14.60 59.23
N MET A 418 -4.76 -14.66 60.56
CA MET A 418 -3.65 -14.37 61.47
C MET A 418 -2.44 -15.28 61.20
N GLY A 419 -1.24 -14.70 61.23
CA GLY A 419 0.03 -15.37 60.98
C GLY A 419 0.46 -15.40 59.51
N GLN A 420 -0.33 -14.84 58.59
CA GLN A 420 -0.02 -14.84 57.15
C GLN A 420 0.72 -13.57 56.73
N GLU A 421 1.97 -13.66 56.23
CA GLU A 421 2.77 -12.49 55.83
C GLU A 421 2.48 -11.93 54.42
N TRP A 422 1.52 -12.52 53.72
CA TRP A 422 1.15 -12.12 52.35
C TRP A 422 -0.36 -11.94 52.22
N VAL A 423 -0.77 -11.26 51.15
CA VAL A 423 -2.17 -11.15 50.72
C VAL A 423 -2.25 -11.62 49.27
N GLY A 424 -3.27 -12.42 48.95
CA GLY A 424 -3.41 -13.06 47.65
C GLY A 424 -4.82 -12.93 47.11
N ASP A 425 -4.96 -12.88 45.80
CA ASP A 425 -6.25 -12.73 45.11
C ASP A 425 -6.71 -14.12 44.61
N PRO A 426 -7.82 -14.68 45.12
CA PRO A 426 -8.28 -16.01 44.75
C PRO A 426 -8.66 -16.15 43.27
N ASP A 427 -9.17 -15.10 42.65
CA ASP A 427 -9.57 -15.11 41.24
C ASP A 427 -8.30 -15.10 40.35
N ALA A 428 -7.29 -14.33 40.76
CA ALA A 428 -5.98 -14.37 40.11
C ALA A 428 -5.27 -15.73 40.30
N LEU A 429 -5.41 -16.37 41.47
CA LEU A 429 -4.90 -17.73 41.71
C LEU A 429 -5.59 -18.76 40.80
N ALA A 430 -6.92 -18.69 40.67
CA ALA A 430 -7.67 -19.59 39.81
C ALA A 430 -7.25 -19.46 38.33
N THR A 431 -6.95 -18.24 37.88
CA THR A 431 -6.64 -17.95 36.48
C THR A 431 -5.15 -18.15 36.13
N PHE A 432 -4.24 -17.69 36.98
CA PHE A 432 -2.80 -17.63 36.71
C PHE A 432 -1.94 -18.42 37.71
N GLY A 433 -2.57 -19.14 38.63
CA GLY A 433 -1.90 -20.03 39.58
C GLY A 433 -1.17 -21.16 38.86
N ARG A 434 -0.10 -21.66 39.50
CA ARG A 434 0.66 -22.80 38.95
C ARG A 434 0.13 -24.08 39.59
N ILE A 435 -0.01 -25.14 38.79
CA ILE A 435 -0.42 -26.44 39.30
C ILE A 435 0.73 -27.08 40.07
N ASN A 436 0.42 -27.62 41.25
CA ASN A 436 1.28 -28.49 42.05
C ASN A 436 1.15 -29.94 41.58
N TYR A 437 2.07 -30.80 42.03
CA TYR A 437 2.06 -32.23 41.66
C TYR A 437 0.77 -32.96 42.05
N ASP A 438 0.10 -32.51 43.12
CA ASP A 438 -1.16 -33.07 43.63
C ASP A 438 -2.41 -32.48 42.95
N GLY A 439 -2.24 -31.63 41.93
CA GLY A 439 -3.33 -30.97 41.20
C GLY A 439 -3.87 -29.70 41.87
N THR A 440 -3.36 -29.30 43.04
CA THR A 440 -3.75 -28.03 43.70
C THR A 440 -3.07 -26.84 43.04
N LEU A 441 -3.66 -25.64 43.15
CA LEU A 441 -3.07 -24.40 42.64
C LEU A 441 -2.19 -23.73 43.70
N ARG A 442 -1.01 -23.24 43.30
CA ARG A 442 -0.13 -22.39 44.12
C ARG A 442 -0.01 -20.98 43.55
N HIS A 443 0.17 -20.01 44.44
CA HIS A 443 0.35 -18.61 44.09
C HIS A 443 1.67 -18.33 43.36
N ARG A 444 1.67 -17.25 42.56
CA ARG A 444 2.85 -16.59 42.01
C ARG A 444 3.20 -15.40 42.89
N PHE A 445 4.22 -15.54 43.74
CA PHE A 445 4.56 -14.52 44.75
C PHE A 445 5.40 -13.35 44.20
N GLY A 446 5.21 -12.17 44.79
CA GLY A 446 6.07 -10.99 44.68
C GLY A 446 6.22 -10.30 46.04
N ILE A 447 6.95 -9.18 46.07
CA ILE A 447 7.20 -8.38 47.27
C ILE A 447 6.86 -6.92 46.95
N TYR A 448 6.09 -6.27 47.83
CA TYR A 448 5.87 -4.84 47.87
C TYR A 448 6.64 -4.26 49.06
N GLU A 449 7.42 -3.21 48.82
CA GLU A 449 8.20 -2.56 49.86
C GLU A 449 7.85 -1.07 49.94
N ASN A 450 7.56 -0.59 51.14
CA ASN A 450 7.38 0.83 51.44
C ASN A 450 8.18 1.16 52.70
N GLU A 451 9.37 1.72 52.51
CA GLU A 451 10.35 1.93 53.60
C GLU A 451 9.92 3.02 54.60
N GLU A 452 8.92 3.82 54.27
CA GLU A 452 8.38 4.87 55.13
C GLU A 452 7.18 4.40 55.96
N GLN A 453 6.49 3.35 55.51
CA GLN A 453 5.27 2.86 56.15
C GLN A 453 5.58 2.18 57.47
N THR A 454 4.98 2.68 58.55
CA THR A 454 5.13 2.16 59.93
C THR A 454 3.89 1.43 60.46
N ASP A 455 2.75 1.56 59.78
CA ASP A 455 1.49 0.92 60.17
C ASP A 455 1.25 -0.37 59.36
N PRO A 456 1.18 -1.55 60.01
CA PRO A 456 0.87 -2.82 59.36
C PRO A 456 -0.47 -2.84 58.62
N GLU A 457 -1.49 -2.10 59.07
CA GLU A 457 -2.81 -2.12 58.43
C GLU A 457 -2.81 -1.30 57.13
N ALA A 458 -2.18 -0.12 57.16
CA ALA A 458 -1.93 0.67 55.96
C ALA A 458 -1.03 -0.08 54.95
N LEU A 459 0.03 -0.75 55.43
CA LEU A 459 0.91 -1.56 54.59
C LEU A 459 0.16 -2.71 53.89
N LEU A 460 -0.77 -3.37 54.58
CA LEU A 460 -1.60 -4.43 54.00
C LEU A 460 -2.51 -3.88 52.89
N ARG A 461 -3.10 -2.71 53.09
CA ARG A 461 -3.91 -2.03 52.07
C ARG A 461 -3.10 -1.64 50.85
N GLU A 462 -1.95 -1.00 51.03
CA GLU A 462 -1.02 -0.63 49.95
C GLU A 462 -0.55 -1.86 49.17
N THR A 463 -0.22 -2.95 49.88
CA THR A 463 0.21 -4.21 49.27
C THR A 463 -0.92 -4.87 48.48
N TRP A 464 -2.17 -4.77 48.94
CA TRP A 464 -3.33 -5.23 48.19
C TRP A 464 -3.54 -4.41 46.92
N GLU A 465 -3.47 -3.08 47.00
CA GLU A 465 -3.57 -2.18 45.84
C GLU A 465 -2.47 -2.46 44.80
N ALA A 466 -1.24 -2.68 45.26
CA ALA A 466 -0.13 -3.10 44.40
C ALA A 466 -0.35 -4.48 43.76
N LEU A 467 -1.00 -5.43 44.46
CA LEU A 467 -1.38 -6.72 43.89
C LEU A 467 -2.44 -6.56 42.79
N GLN A 468 -3.43 -5.68 42.99
CA GLN A 468 -4.46 -5.41 41.98
C GLN A 468 -3.86 -4.87 40.67
N GLN A 469 -2.74 -4.14 40.73
CA GLN A 469 -2.01 -3.66 39.55
C GLN A 469 -1.18 -4.75 38.86
N ASN A 470 -0.79 -5.80 39.58
CA ASN A 470 0.12 -6.85 39.10
C ASN A 470 -0.57 -8.20 38.82
N LYS A 471 -1.89 -8.30 38.98
CA LYS A 471 -2.62 -9.57 38.84
C LYS A 471 -3.05 -9.95 37.42
N THR A 472 -2.95 -9.03 36.47
CA THR A 472 -3.28 -9.25 35.05
C THR A 472 -2.04 -9.14 34.17
N PRO A 473 -1.98 -9.85 33.02
CA PRO A 473 -0.91 -9.66 32.04
C PRO A 473 -0.84 -8.21 31.58
N LEU A 474 0.38 -7.72 31.32
CA LEU A 474 0.59 -6.45 30.65
C LEU A 474 0.14 -6.58 29.20
N MET A 475 -0.70 -5.67 28.74
CA MET A 475 -1.16 -5.61 27.37
C MET A 475 -0.49 -4.42 26.67
N GLU A 476 0.22 -4.70 25.59
CA GLU A 476 0.81 -3.71 24.69
C GLU A 476 0.12 -3.80 23.32
N TYR A 477 -0.18 -2.65 22.73
CA TYR A 477 -0.84 -2.54 21.44
C TYR A 477 -0.02 -1.66 20.50
N VAL A 478 0.63 -2.26 19.51
CA VAL A 478 1.33 -1.50 18.46
C VAL A 478 0.39 -1.38 17.26
N MET A 479 0.16 -0.17 16.76
CA MET A 479 -0.71 0.05 15.61
C MET A 479 -0.04 0.88 14.52
N ASP A 480 -0.23 0.44 13.28
CA ASP A 480 0.16 1.19 12.09
C ASP A 480 -1.10 1.93 11.65
N VAL A 481 -1.09 3.26 11.71
CA VAL A 481 -2.30 4.07 11.52
C VAL A 481 -2.10 5.11 10.44
N VAL A 482 -3.18 5.46 9.77
CA VAL A 482 -3.15 6.59 8.82
C VAL A 482 -3.47 7.86 9.59
N ASP A 483 -2.57 8.85 9.53
CA ASP A 483 -2.85 10.18 10.06
C ASP A 483 -3.88 10.89 9.15
N LEU A 484 -5.15 10.82 9.55
CA LEU A 484 -6.28 11.40 8.82
C LEU A 484 -6.43 12.91 8.99
N GLU A 485 -5.63 13.57 9.83
CA GLU A 485 -5.74 15.01 10.10
C GLU A 485 -5.67 15.86 8.82
N LYS A 486 -4.99 15.37 7.79
CA LYS A 486 -4.76 16.07 6.52
C LYS A 486 -5.85 15.83 5.48
N VAL A 487 -6.83 14.97 5.75
CA VAL A 487 -7.98 14.74 4.88
C VAL A 487 -9.05 15.81 5.18
N THR A 488 -9.46 16.55 4.16
CA THR A 488 -10.47 17.61 4.26
C THR A 488 -11.75 17.08 4.92
N GLY A 489 -12.18 17.67 6.04
CA GLY A 489 -13.33 17.21 6.82
C GLY A 489 -13.02 16.32 8.03
N TYR A 490 -11.75 15.94 8.23
CA TYR A 490 -11.30 15.05 9.32
C TYR A 490 -10.35 15.72 10.32
N ALA A 491 -10.36 17.05 10.43
CA ALA A 491 -9.51 17.79 11.38
C ALA A 491 -9.74 17.40 12.87
N SER A 492 -10.89 16.82 13.20
CA SER A 492 -11.20 16.25 14.52
C SER A 492 -10.49 14.92 14.80
N GLU A 493 -9.90 14.28 13.79
CA GLU A 493 -9.24 12.97 13.90
C GLU A 493 -7.74 13.07 14.25
N LYS A 494 -7.29 14.25 14.71
CA LYS A 494 -5.91 14.51 15.14
C LYS A 494 -5.48 13.60 16.29
N VAL A 495 -4.21 13.22 16.28
CA VAL A 495 -3.58 12.37 17.30
C VAL A 495 -2.26 12.99 17.73
N ARG A 496 -2.04 13.13 19.04
CA ARG A 496 -0.80 13.63 19.64
C ARG A 496 -0.27 12.67 20.69
N LEU A 497 1.03 12.79 20.98
CA LEU A 497 1.67 12.02 22.03
C LEU A 497 1.01 12.33 23.39
N GLY A 498 0.62 11.28 24.11
CA GLY A 498 -0.10 11.36 25.37
C GLY A 498 -1.63 11.38 25.26
N ASP A 499 -2.22 11.46 24.06
CA ASP A 499 -3.67 11.42 23.90
C ASP A 499 -4.25 10.06 24.33
N ASN A 500 -5.46 10.09 24.88
CA ASN A 500 -6.25 8.88 25.14
C ASN A 500 -7.13 8.59 23.93
N VAL A 501 -7.01 7.39 23.37
CA VAL A 501 -7.71 6.95 22.15
C VAL A 501 -8.40 5.61 22.37
N VAL A 502 -9.40 5.30 21.54
CA VAL A 502 -10.09 4.01 21.56
C VAL A 502 -9.64 3.18 20.36
N CYS A 503 -9.27 1.92 20.59
CA CYS A 503 -8.92 0.96 19.56
C CYS A 503 -10.04 -0.08 19.43
N ILE A 504 -10.62 -0.21 18.23
CA ILE A 504 -11.68 -1.15 17.92
C ILE A 504 -11.24 -2.06 16.77
N ASP A 505 -11.20 -3.36 17.02
CA ASP A 505 -11.01 -4.38 16.00
C ASP A 505 -11.96 -5.56 16.27
N ASN A 506 -12.91 -5.75 15.37
CA ASN A 506 -13.94 -6.79 15.47
C ASN A 506 -13.48 -8.16 14.95
N GLU A 507 -12.29 -8.24 14.33
CA GLU A 507 -11.73 -9.48 13.79
C GLU A 507 -10.90 -10.25 14.82
N PHE A 508 -10.46 -9.60 15.91
CA PHE A 508 -9.89 -10.33 17.06
C PHE A 508 -10.94 -11.24 17.70
N ASN A 509 -10.48 -12.37 18.25
CA ASN A 509 -11.30 -13.24 19.09
C ASN A 509 -10.70 -13.35 20.50
N PRO A 510 -11.33 -12.78 21.54
CA PRO A 510 -12.51 -11.92 21.49
C PRO A 510 -12.22 -10.56 20.83
N PRO A 511 -13.26 -9.85 20.31
CA PRO A 511 -13.12 -8.53 19.71
C PRO A 511 -12.34 -7.57 20.61
N LEU A 512 -11.46 -6.79 20.00
CA LEU A 512 -10.67 -5.79 20.69
C LEU A 512 -11.46 -4.49 20.78
N SER A 513 -11.77 -4.05 21.99
CA SER A 513 -12.29 -2.71 22.26
C SER A 513 -11.61 -2.18 23.51
N VAL A 514 -10.54 -1.40 23.33
CA VAL A 514 -9.71 -0.91 24.44
C VAL A 514 -9.50 0.59 24.36
N GLU A 515 -9.61 1.26 25.49
CA GLU A 515 -9.10 2.61 25.67
C GLU A 515 -7.63 2.51 26.04
N ALA A 516 -6.76 3.21 25.30
CA ALA A 516 -5.32 3.19 25.54
C ALA A 516 -4.71 4.55 25.22
N ARG A 517 -3.53 4.81 25.79
CA ARG A 517 -2.83 6.08 25.68
C ARG A 517 -1.71 5.99 24.64
N VAL A 518 -1.52 7.05 23.85
CA VAL A 518 -0.42 7.15 22.88
C VAL A 518 0.89 7.36 23.63
N ILE A 519 1.74 6.34 23.68
CA ILE A 519 3.02 6.36 24.42
C ILE A 519 4.24 6.60 23.52
N GLU A 520 4.11 6.32 22.22
CA GLU A 520 5.12 6.57 21.19
C GLU A 520 4.43 6.91 19.87
N LEU A 521 5.01 7.80 19.11
CA LEU A 521 4.50 8.26 17.83
C LEU A 521 5.67 8.47 16.86
N ALA A 522 5.66 7.78 15.74
CA ALA A 522 6.60 7.99 14.64
C ALA A 522 5.87 8.72 13.50
N ARG A 523 6.24 9.97 13.26
CA ARG A 523 5.62 10.84 12.25
C ARG A 523 6.51 10.88 11.02
N HIS A 524 5.99 10.40 9.90
CA HIS A 524 6.59 10.62 8.60
C HIS A 524 6.27 12.04 8.13
N LEU A 525 7.31 12.87 7.93
CA LEU A 525 7.16 14.29 7.60
C LEU A 525 6.76 14.50 6.14
N ASP A 526 7.18 13.61 5.26
CA ASP A 526 6.93 13.60 3.83
C ASP A 526 5.86 12.59 3.37
N GLU A 527 5.56 11.56 4.17
CA GLU A 527 4.54 10.53 3.89
C GLU A 527 3.62 10.27 5.11
N PRO A 528 2.74 11.21 5.48
CA PRO A 528 1.97 11.17 6.73
C PRO A 528 1.11 9.91 6.92
N GLU A 529 0.72 9.25 5.84
CA GLU A 529 -0.03 7.98 5.82
C GLU A 529 0.76 6.76 6.30
N LYS A 530 2.07 6.90 6.49
CA LYS A 530 2.97 5.89 7.09
C LYS A 530 3.14 6.07 8.61
N ALA A 531 2.43 7.01 9.24
CA ALA A 531 2.57 7.25 10.67
C ALA A 531 2.37 5.96 11.53
N GLU A 532 3.20 5.80 12.55
CA GLU A 532 3.10 4.67 13.47
C GLU A 532 2.72 5.18 14.86
N VAL A 533 1.74 4.54 15.49
CA VAL A 533 1.27 4.88 16.83
C VAL A 533 1.44 3.68 17.73
N LYS A 534 2.18 3.85 18.83
CA LYS A 534 2.24 2.84 19.88
C LYS A 534 1.31 3.21 21.01
N LEU A 535 0.39 2.31 21.30
CA LEU A 535 -0.50 2.41 22.45
C LEU A 535 -0.05 1.46 23.55
N GLY A 536 -0.08 1.95 24.79
CA GLY A 536 0.24 1.13 25.94
C GLY A 536 -0.52 1.56 27.16
N ASN A 537 -0.82 0.59 28.02
CA ASN A 537 -1.35 0.84 29.37
C ASN A 537 -0.23 1.00 30.41
N PHE A 538 1.02 1.18 29.96
CA PHE A 538 2.18 1.33 30.84
C PHE A 538 3.14 2.41 30.32
N LEU A 539 3.55 3.29 31.23
CA LEU A 539 4.70 4.18 31.06
C LEU A 539 5.97 3.33 31.27
N PRO A 540 6.92 3.26 30.31
CA PRO A 540 8.17 2.53 30.53
C PRO A 540 8.88 3.07 31.77
N LYS A 541 9.28 2.16 32.69
CA LYS A 541 10.08 2.53 33.86
C LYS A 541 11.49 2.91 33.42
N VAL A 542 12.03 3.94 34.07
CA VAL A 542 13.33 4.58 33.80
C VAL A 542 14.52 3.62 33.69
N SER A 543 14.47 2.44 34.31
CA SER A 543 15.51 1.40 34.16
C SER A 543 15.71 0.96 32.71
N ASP A 544 14.67 0.99 31.87
CA ASP A 544 14.80 0.62 30.46
C ASP A 544 15.35 1.75 29.59
N THR A 545 15.09 3.01 29.93
CA THR A 545 15.56 4.18 29.18
C THR A 545 17.02 4.52 29.49
N LEU A 546 17.42 4.49 30.76
CA LEU A 546 18.81 4.72 31.19
C LEU A 546 19.74 3.55 30.79
N ALA A 547 19.31 2.29 30.95
CA ALA A 547 20.06 1.14 30.45
C ALA A 547 20.10 1.10 28.90
N ARG A 548 19.19 1.80 28.21
CA ARG A 548 19.23 1.95 26.75
C ARG A 548 20.17 3.06 26.31
N LEU A 549 20.25 4.17 27.03
CA LEU A 549 21.28 5.21 26.82
C LEU A 549 22.69 4.67 27.11
N GLU A 550 22.88 3.91 28.18
CA GLU A 550 24.13 3.17 28.42
C GLU A 550 24.41 2.14 27.31
N ARG A 551 23.39 1.52 26.70
CA ARG A 551 23.55 0.64 25.51
C ARG A 551 23.82 1.42 24.22
N VAL A 552 23.49 2.71 24.13
CA VAL A 552 23.86 3.58 23.00
C VAL A 552 25.33 3.99 23.15
N GLU A 553 25.79 4.32 24.35
CA GLU A 553 27.23 4.43 24.68
C GLU A 553 27.95 3.09 24.45
N LYS A 554 27.33 1.96 24.81
CA LYS A 554 27.88 0.63 24.55
C LYS A 554 27.85 0.25 23.07
N LYS A 555 26.91 0.75 22.27
CA LYS A 555 26.92 0.61 20.80
C LYS A 555 28.00 1.48 20.14
N ILE A 556 28.51 2.50 20.82
CA ILE A 556 29.68 3.28 20.38
C ILE A 556 30.98 2.55 20.76
N ASN A 557 31.07 1.99 21.98
CA ASN A 557 32.22 1.16 22.40
C ASN A 557 32.28 -0.23 21.71
N ASP A 558 31.14 -0.85 21.42
CA ASP A 558 31.03 -2.10 20.67
C ASP A 558 31.28 -1.85 19.16
N LYS A 559 31.13 -0.61 18.67
CA LYS A 559 31.57 -0.20 17.31
C LYS A 559 33.06 0.16 17.25
N GLU A 560 33.70 0.59 18.33
CA GLU A 560 35.18 0.64 18.40
C GLU A 560 35.79 -0.77 18.34
N GLY A 561 35.15 -1.76 18.98
CA GLY A 561 35.54 -3.17 18.87
C GLY A 561 35.35 -3.79 17.48
N VAL A 562 34.54 -3.16 16.62
CA VAL A 562 34.28 -3.58 15.23
C VAL A 562 35.14 -2.82 14.22
N TRP A 563 35.77 -1.70 14.59
CA TRP A 563 36.70 -1.00 13.70
C TRP A 563 38.10 -1.64 13.64
N ASP A 564 38.52 -2.41 14.66
CA ASP A 564 39.85 -3.05 14.71
C ASP A 564 39.84 -4.58 14.51
N SER A 565 38.67 -5.18 14.25
CA SER A 565 38.53 -6.64 14.09
C SER A 565 38.25 -7.10 12.64
N LYS A 566 38.64 -6.29 11.64
CA LYS A 566 39.03 -6.80 10.31
C LYS A 566 40.39 -7.52 10.35
N VAL A 567 40.60 -8.40 11.33
CA VAL A 567 41.61 -9.47 11.29
C VAL A 567 40.91 -10.76 11.66
N GLY A 568 40.43 -11.43 10.61
CA GLY A 568 40.00 -12.82 10.48
C GLY A 568 39.59 -13.58 11.75
N THR A 569 38.31 -13.96 11.82
CA THR A 569 37.85 -15.12 12.58
C THR A 569 38.74 -16.34 12.29
N PRO A 570 39.52 -16.84 13.28
CA PRO A 570 40.28 -18.06 13.10
C PRO A 570 39.34 -19.25 13.24
N ASN A 571 38.95 -19.84 12.11
CA ASN A 571 38.19 -21.08 12.08
C ASN A 571 39.01 -22.19 12.75
N GLY A 572 38.49 -22.78 13.83
CA GLY A 572 39.17 -23.80 14.64
C GLY A 572 39.72 -25.00 13.83
N TYR A 573 39.19 -25.30 12.65
CA TYR A 573 39.72 -26.33 11.75
C TYR A 573 41.05 -25.92 11.08
N ILE A 574 41.16 -24.67 10.63
CA ILE A 574 42.39 -24.13 10.02
C ILE A 574 43.49 -24.02 11.07
N ASP A 575 43.16 -23.62 12.30
CA ASP A 575 44.14 -23.54 13.39
C ASP A 575 44.58 -24.92 13.89
N THR A 576 43.68 -25.91 13.88
CA THR A 576 44.03 -27.31 14.15
C THR A 576 44.98 -27.85 13.07
N LEU A 577 44.70 -27.61 11.79
CA LEU A 577 45.61 -28.01 10.70
C LEU A 577 46.94 -27.25 10.74
N ARG A 578 46.96 -25.96 11.13
CA ARG A 578 48.21 -25.21 11.36
C ARG A 578 49.04 -25.81 12.48
N ALA A 579 48.40 -26.30 13.54
CA ALA A 579 49.07 -27.02 14.62
C ALA A 579 49.65 -28.37 14.12
N GLU A 580 48.90 -29.12 13.30
CA GLU A 580 49.41 -30.36 12.66
C GLU A 580 50.60 -30.09 11.73
N VAL A 581 50.56 -29.03 10.91
CA VAL A 581 51.67 -28.63 10.04
C VAL A 581 52.92 -28.28 10.86
N ARG A 582 52.74 -27.59 11.99
CA ARG A 582 53.84 -27.25 12.91
C ARG A 582 54.41 -28.46 13.66
N ALA A 583 53.61 -29.51 13.85
CA ALA A 583 54.00 -30.74 14.55
C ALA A 583 54.48 -31.88 13.61
N GLY A 584 54.36 -31.72 12.29
CA GLY A 584 54.41 -32.82 11.32
C GLY A 584 55.75 -33.55 11.16
N GLN A 585 55.67 -34.89 11.02
CA GLN A 585 56.77 -35.82 10.69
C GLN A 585 56.52 -36.60 9.38
N GLY A 586 56.27 -35.90 8.27
CA GLY A 586 56.02 -36.54 6.97
C GLY A 586 57.29 -37.05 6.27
N THR A 587 57.16 -38.05 5.40
CA THR A 587 58.25 -38.58 4.56
C THR A 587 58.04 -38.24 3.09
N VAL A 588 59.12 -37.88 2.39
CA VAL A 588 59.14 -37.65 0.93
C VAL A 588 59.88 -38.80 0.24
N LYS A 589 59.25 -39.42 -0.77
CA LYS A 589 59.83 -40.47 -1.62
C LYS A 589 59.90 -39.95 -3.06
N LEU A 590 61.11 -39.92 -3.61
CA LEU A 590 61.42 -39.49 -4.97
C LEU A 590 61.77 -40.71 -5.83
N SER A 591 61.16 -40.80 -7.02
CA SER A 591 61.45 -41.85 -8.00
C SER A 591 61.58 -41.24 -9.39
N HIS A 592 62.62 -41.66 -10.14
CA HIS A 592 62.91 -41.16 -11.49
C HIS A 592 61.75 -41.33 -12.50
N HIS A 593 60.78 -42.22 -12.23
CA HIS A 593 59.66 -42.50 -13.13
C HIS A 593 58.27 -42.25 -12.51
N ASN A 594 58.17 -42.02 -11.19
CA ASN A 594 56.89 -41.98 -10.46
C ASN A 594 56.59 -40.65 -9.75
N GLY A 595 57.42 -39.62 -9.97
CA GLY A 595 57.24 -38.28 -9.40
C GLY A 595 57.59 -38.18 -7.91
N ILE A 596 56.97 -37.21 -7.22
CA ILE A 596 57.14 -36.98 -5.78
C ILE A 596 55.93 -37.56 -5.04
N LEU A 597 56.16 -38.47 -4.10
CA LEU A 597 55.14 -38.97 -3.18
C LEU A 597 55.48 -38.50 -1.76
N ILE A 598 54.53 -37.84 -1.11
CA ILE A 598 54.64 -37.37 0.27
C ILE A 598 53.61 -38.13 1.10
N THR A 599 54.03 -38.70 2.22
CA THR A 599 53.16 -39.44 3.15
C THR A 599 53.27 -38.90 4.57
N ASP A 600 52.21 -39.09 5.37
CA ASP A 600 52.12 -38.63 6.76
C ASP A 600 53.08 -39.35 7.72
N ASN A 601 53.50 -40.57 7.39
CA ASN A 601 54.53 -41.33 8.12
C ASN A 601 55.21 -42.37 7.21
N ASP A 602 56.25 -43.06 7.70
CA ASP A 602 57.06 -43.99 6.89
C ASP A 602 56.65 -45.47 6.98
N TYR A 603 56.03 -45.88 8.08
CA TYR A 603 55.82 -47.30 8.41
C TYR A 603 54.42 -47.80 8.04
N SER A 604 53.39 -46.96 8.14
CA SER A 604 52.00 -47.27 7.74
C SER A 604 51.25 -45.97 7.41
N PRO A 605 51.52 -45.38 6.23
CA PRO A 605 50.95 -44.09 5.89
C PRO A 605 49.45 -44.18 5.65
N THR A 606 48.73 -43.22 6.23
CA THR A 606 47.26 -43.09 6.15
C THR A 606 46.83 -41.95 5.23
N LYS A 607 47.73 -41.02 4.91
CA LYS A 607 47.47 -39.89 4.00
C LYS A 607 48.62 -39.75 3.00
N ALA A 608 48.31 -39.32 1.79
CA ALA A 608 49.30 -39.10 0.75
C ALA A 608 48.99 -37.90 -0.15
N MET A 609 50.06 -37.27 -0.62
CA MET A 609 50.08 -36.30 -1.71
C MET A 609 51.03 -36.80 -2.79
N ARG A 610 50.61 -36.73 -4.06
CA ARG A 610 51.44 -37.10 -5.21
C ARG A 610 51.53 -35.96 -6.22
N LEU A 611 52.73 -35.72 -6.71
CA LEU A 611 53.04 -34.76 -7.76
C LEU A 611 53.64 -35.50 -8.96
N LEU A 612 52.98 -35.41 -10.12
CA LEU A 612 53.42 -35.91 -11.41
C LEU A 612 53.53 -34.74 -12.41
N GLY A 613 54.04 -35.00 -13.61
CA GLY A 613 54.06 -33.99 -14.68
C GLY A 613 52.64 -33.53 -15.02
N GLY A 614 52.23 -32.37 -14.50
CA GLY A 614 50.93 -31.74 -14.77
C GLY A 614 49.77 -32.17 -13.86
N VAL A 615 49.99 -33.01 -12.84
CA VAL A 615 48.94 -33.50 -11.94
C VAL A 615 49.41 -33.50 -10.49
N LEU A 616 48.61 -32.91 -9.61
CA LEU A 616 48.65 -33.07 -8.16
C LEU A 616 47.48 -33.97 -7.74
N ALA A 617 47.71 -34.96 -6.89
CA ALA A 617 46.65 -35.81 -6.34
C ALA A 617 46.76 -35.92 -4.80
N ILE A 618 45.62 -35.95 -4.11
CA ILE A 618 45.54 -36.06 -2.65
C ILE A 618 44.63 -37.24 -2.27
N ALA A 619 45.07 -38.04 -1.30
CA ALA A 619 44.36 -39.19 -0.75
C ALA A 619 44.45 -39.21 0.78
N ASN A 620 43.37 -39.63 1.44
CA ASN A 620 43.31 -39.82 2.89
C ASN A 620 42.93 -41.27 3.28
N SER A 621 42.93 -42.19 2.32
CA SER A 621 42.65 -43.61 2.51
C SER A 621 43.31 -44.46 1.43
N LYS A 622 43.33 -45.77 1.67
CA LYS A 622 43.77 -46.79 0.71
C LYS A 622 42.68 -47.82 0.51
N ASP A 623 42.68 -48.46 -0.65
CA ASP A 623 41.96 -49.70 -0.85
C ASP A 623 42.55 -50.78 0.08
N LEU A 624 41.69 -51.41 0.89
CA LEU A 624 42.09 -52.36 1.92
C LEU A 624 42.58 -53.70 1.35
N VAL A 625 42.34 -53.98 0.07
CA VAL A 625 42.69 -55.23 -0.61
C VAL A 625 43.95 -55.04 -1.47
N THR A 626 44.04 -53.97 -2.25
CA THR A 626 45.17 -53.73 -3.17
C THR A 626 46.28 -52.91 -2.54
N GLY A 627 46.00 -52.14 -1.47
CA GLY A 627 46.95 -51.24 -0.83
C GLY A 627 47.24 -49.96 -1.63
N GLU A 628 46.53 -49.74 -2.74
CA GLU A 628 46.63 -48.52 -3.55
C GLU A 628 45.92 -47.34 -2.88
N TRP A 629 46.37 -46.13 -3.20
CA TRP A 629 45.80 -44.89 -2.67
C TRP A 629 44.48 -44.54 -3.38
N ASN A 630 43.45 -44.21 -2.59
CA ASN A 630 42.19 -43.69 -3.11
C ASN A 630 42.29 -42.17 -3.27
N TRP A 631 42.67 -41.72 -4.46
CA TRP A 631 42.80 -40.30 -4.78
C TRP A 631 41.43 -39.67 -5.02
N THR A 632 41.07 -38.67 -4.21
CA THR A 632 39.74 -38.03 -4.22
C THR A 632 39.80 -36.54 -4.55
N THR A 633 41.00 -36.00 -4.74
CA THR A 633 41.22 -34.60 -5.13
C THR A 633 42.40 -34.51 -6.08
N PHE A 634 42.19 -33.86 -7.21
CA PHE A 634 43.16 -33.69 -8.27
C PHE A 634 43.29 -32.21 -8.62
N GLY A 635 44.51 -31.73 -8.84
CA GLY A 635 44.80 -30.44 -9.44
C GLY A 635 45.51 -30.66 -10.78
N THR A 636 44.96 -30.13 -11.87
CA THR A 636 45.55 -30.16 -13.21
C THR A 636 45.66 -28.73 -13.75
N ALA A 637 46.19 -28.57 -14.97
CA ALA A 637 46.21 -27.29 -15.67
C ALA A 637 44.80 -26.70 -15.92
N ASP A 638 43.76 -27.54 -15.88
CA ASP A 638 42.37 -27.14 -16.10
C ASP A 638 41.65 -26.77 -14.79
N GLY A 639 42.28 -26.99 -13.63
CA GLY A 639 41.74 -26.62 -12.31
C GLY A 639 41.79 -27.75 -11.29
N PHE A 640 41.01 -27.60 -10.20
CA PHE A 640 40.86 -28.62 -9.16
C PHE A 640 39.56 -29.41 -9.35
N THR A 641 39.64 -30.73 -9.31
CA THR A 641 38.50 -31.65 -9.28
C THR A 641 38.56 -32.44 -7.99
N ALA A 642 37.53 -32.34 -7.15
CA ALA A 642 37.51 -32.97 -5.83
C ALA A 642 36.11 -33.48 -5.49
N ASP A 643 36.03 -34.64 -4.82
CA ASP A 643 34.77 -35.17 -4.29
C ASP A 643 34.27 -34.38 -3.07
N LEU A 644 35.19 -33.72 -2.35
CA LEU A 644 34.89 -32.89 -1.18
C LEU A 644 35.89 -31.73 -1.08
N ILE A 645 35.39 -30.50 -0.91
CA ILE A 645 36.20 -29.33 -0.60
C ILE A 645 35.77 -28.80 0.77
N THR A 646 36.66 -28.92 1.77
CA THR A 646 36.45 -28.33 3.09
C THR A 646 37.15 -26.97 3.15
N ALA A 647 36.37 -25.89 3.16
CA ALA A 647 36.87 -24.51 3.20
C ALA A 647 36.20 -23.73 4.34
N GLY A 648 36.90 -22.73 4.89
CA GLY A 648 36.31 -21.80 5.86
C GLY A 648 35.40 -20.77 5.19
N THR A 649 35.93 -20.10 4.16
CA THR A 649 35.19 -19.23 3.24
C THR A 649 35.68 -19.51 1.82
N MET A 650 34.81 -19.34 0.82
CA MET A 650 35.13 -19.52 -0.59
C MET A 650 34.57 -18.34 -1.39
N SER A 651 35.40 -17.70 -2.21
CA SER A 651 34.96 -16.62 -3.11
C SER A 651 34.35 -17.22 -4.38
N PHE A 652 33.18 -16.71 -4.79
CA PHE A 652 32.49 -17.13 -6.01
C PHE A 652 32.22 -15.91 -6.90
N ASP A 653 32.96 -15.78 -7.99
CA ASP A 653 32.79 -14.70 -8.97
C ASP A 653 32.13 -15.18 -10.28
N ARG A 654 32.25 -16.47 -10.65
CA ARG A 654 31.75 -17.01 -11.93
C ARG A 654 31.23 -18.46 -11.88
N ALA A 655 30.38 -18.83 -10.90
CA ALA A 655 29.76 -20.15 -10.87
C ALA A 655 28.78 -20.37 -12.05
N ARG A 656 28.97 -21.42 -12.87
CA ARG A 656 28.05 -21.81 -13.96
C ARG A 656 27.94 -23.35 -14.07
N GLY A 657 26.72 -23.91 -14.01
CA GLY A 657 26.40 -25.33 -14.23
C GLY A 657 25.64 -26.04 -13.08
N GLY A 658 24.99 -27.18 -13.37
CA GLY A 658 24.53 -28.22 -12.42
C GLY A 658 23.39 -27.88 -11.44
N THR A 659 23.18 -28.78 -10.46
CA THR A 659 22.26 -28.63 -9.31
C THR A 659 23.07 -28.48 -8.02
N LEU A 660 22.85 -27.39 -7.27
CA LEU A 660 23.39 -27.21 -5.92
C LEU A 660 22.39 -27.77 -4.90
N VAL A 661 22.76 -28.83 -4.17
CA VAL A 661 21.92 -29.44 -3.12
C VAL A 661 22.46 -29.07 -1.76
N LEU A 662 21.63 -28.43 -0.94
CA LEU A 662 21.93 -28.04 0.44
C LEU A 662 21.07 -28.89 1.39
N GLY A 663 21.70 -29.61 2.33
CA GLY A 663 21.03 -30.51 3.28
C GLY A 663 21.03 -32.00 2.88
N GLY A 664 20.56 -32.89 3.77
CA GLY A 664 20.48 -34.34 3.55
C GLY A 664 20.70 -35.20 4.81
N PRO A 665 20.65 -36.54 4.71
CA PRO A 665 20.66 -37.47 5.86
C PRO A 665 21.84 -37.33 6.83
N GLY A 666 22.92 -36.64 6.44
CA GLY A 666 24.10 -36.38 7.28
C GLY A 666 24.39 -34.92 7.63
N ASN A 667 23.64 -33.95 7.10
CA ASN A 667 23.90 -32.50 7.32
C ASN A 667 22.64 -31.73 7.79
N GLY A 668 21.55 -32.44 8.09
CA GLY A 668 20.30 -31.84 8.56
C GLY A 668 19.54 -31.06 7.50
N TYR A 669 18.82 -30.02 7.95
CA TYR A 669 18.04 -29.13 7.11
C TYR A 669 18.95 -28.19 6.32
N GLY A 670 18.81 -28.14 5.00
CA GLY A 670 19.57 -27.22 4.16
C GLY A 670 19.29 -25.77 4.51
N ARG A 671 20.34 -24.93 4.57
CA ARG A 671 20.23 -23.48 4.75
C ARG A 671 21.09 -22.74 3.72
N LEU A 672 20.53 -21.75 3.03
CA LEU A 672 21.28 -20.76 2.24
C LEU A 672 20.97 -19.36 2.76
N GLN A 673 22.00 -18.60 3.13
CA GLN A 673 21.83 -17.23 3.61
C GLN A 673 22.59 -16.27 2.70
N VAL A 674 21.91 -15.20 2.30
CA VAL A 674 22.52 -14.06 1.62
C VAL A 674 22.55 -12.93 2.63
N TYR A 675 23.72 -12.32 2.77
CA TYR A 675 23.95 -11.19 3.64
C TYR A 675 24.11 -9.93 2.81
N ASN A 676 23.61 -8.79 3.29
CA ASN A 676 24.00 -7.50 2.73
C ASN A 676 25.42 -7.13 3.17
N GLU A 677 25.90 -5.99 2.69
CA GLU A 677 27.20 -5.44 3.06
C GLU A 677 27.32 -5.15 4.57
N GLY A 678 26.19 -4.86 5.24
CA GLY A 678 26.10 -4.66 6.69
C GLY A 678 26.16 -5.94 7.54
N GLY A 679 26.15 -7.13 6.91
CA GLY A 679 26.15 -8.41 7.63
C GLY A 679 24.77 -8.86 8.12
N ASP A 680 23.70 -8.20 7.69
CA ASP A 680 22.32 -8.63 7.93
C ASP A 680 21.90 -9.67 6.91
N VAL A 681 21.09 -10.64 7.35
CA VAL A 681 20.52 -11.65 6.47
C VAL A 681 19.41 -11.01 5.64
N ILE A 682 19.65 -10.83 4.34
CA ILE A 682 18.67 -10.29 3.40
C ILE A 682 17.91 -11.38 2.63
N ALA A 683 18.41 -12.61 2.62
CA ALA A 683 17.65 -13.78 2.18
C ALA A 683 18.05 -15.01 3.00
N ASP A 684 17.08 -15.80 3.45
CA ASP A 684 17.29 -17.02 4.22
C ASP A 684 16.41 -18.15 3.70
N LEU A 685 17.02 -19.17 3.12
CA LEU A 685 16.35 -20.40 2.69
C LEU A 685 16.64 -21.47 3.71
N ASP A 686 15.79 -21.57 4.72
CA ASP A 686 15.92 -22.55 5.80
C ASP A 686 14.79 -23.56 5.73
N ALA A 687 15.14 -24.83 5.46
CA ALA A 687 14.18 -25.92 5.33
C ALA A 687 13.41 -26.25 6.64
N ARG A 688 13.72 -25.59 7.77
CA ARG A 688 12.96 -25.69 9.03
C ARG A 688 11.71 -24.82 9.07
N VAL A 689 11.66 -23.74 8.27
CA VAL A 689 10.67 -22.64 8.43
C VAL A 689 9.70 -22.52 7.25
N GLY A 690 9.86 -23.33 6.20
CA GLY A 690 8.84 -23.49 5.17
C GLY A 690 8.75 -22.41 4.08
N GLY A 691 9.76 -21.56 3.90
CA GLY A 691 9.82 -20.60 2.80
C GLY A 691 10.30 -19.20 3.21
N PHE A 692 10.06 -18.22 2.33
CA PHE A 692 10.47 -16.82 2.53
C PHE A 692 9.57 -16.11 3.56
N ARG A 693 10.17 -15.35 4.49
CA ARG A 693 9.45 -14.40 5.36
C ARG A 693 9.19 -13.07 4.65
N GLU A 694 10.16 -12.62 3.85
CA GLU A 694 10.10 -11.48 2.93
C GLU A 694 10.91 -11.84 1.67
N LEU A 695 10.41 -11.53 0.47
CA LEU A 695 11.05 -11.80 -0.82
C LEU A 695 10.95 -10.55 -1.69
N TYR A 696 12.04 -9.79 -1.80
CA TYR A 696 12.13 -8.62 -2.66
C TYR A 696 12.69 -9.02 -4.01
N VAL A 697 11.83 -9.05 -5.02
CA VAL A 697 12.19 -9.32 -6.41
C VAL A 697 11.58 -8.25 -7.29
N GLY A 698 12.32 -7.74 -8.28
CA GLY A 698 11.79 -6.71 -9.18
C GLY A 698 10.56 -7.17 -9.96
N LYS A 699 10.39 -8.48 -10.18
CA LYS A 699 9.18 -9.10 -10.72
C LYS A 699 9.03 -10.52 -10.20
N LEU A 700 7.98 -10.78 -9.43
CA LEU A 700 7.57 -12.14 -9.04
C LEU A 700 6.52 -12.63 -10.03
N THR A 701 6.90 -13.51 -10.96
CA THR A 701 5.92 -14.16 -11.84
C THR A 701 5.50 -15.50 -11.24
N SER A 702 4.24 -15.58 -10.82
CA SER A 702 3.56 -16.84 -10.54
C SER A 702 2.71 -17.24 -11.73
N ASN A 703 2.72 -18.52 -12.10
CA ASN A 703 1.80 -19.06 -13.10
C ASN A 703 0.37 -19.24 -12.54
N THR A 704 0.19 -19.01 -11.24
CA THR A 704 -1.06 -19.30 -10.51
C THR A 704 -1.75 -18.05 -9.99
N ILE A 705 -1.00 -17.00 -9.63
CA ILE A 705 -1.54 -15.73 -9.14
C ILE A 705 -0.85 -14.61 -9.92
N GLN A 706 -1.59 -14.01 -10.86
CA GLN A 706 -1.13 -12.83 -11.57
C GLN A 706 -1.79 -11.60 -10.96
N VAL A 707 -0.97 -10.56 -10.77
CA VAL A 707 -1.39 -9.26 -10.24
C VAL A 707 -1.02 -8.20 -11.26
N ASN A 708 -1.94 -7.29 -11.55
CA ASN A 708 -1.70 -6.12 -12.39
C ASN A 708 -1.63 -4.85 -11.54
N TYR A 709 -0.59 -4.04 -11.75
CA TYR A 709 -0.47 -2.66 -11.22
C TYR A 709 -0.35 -1.63 -12.33
N ASP A 710 -0.19 -2.07 -13.58
CA ASP A 710 0.06 -1.21 -14.73
C ASP A 710 -1.25 -0.83 -15.42
N ASN A 711 -1.19 0.20 -16.26
CA ASN A 711 -2.30 0.56 -17.13
C ASN A 711 -2.14 -0.16 -18.48
N ASP A 712 -3.12 -0.99 -18.84
CA ASP A 712 -3.09 -1.82 -20.05
C ASP A 712 -4.21 -1.43 -21.02
N ILE A 713 -3.94 -1.52 -22.32
CA ILE A 713 -4.96 -1.38 -23.36
C ILE A 713 -5.00 -2.65 -24.20
N TYR A 714 -6.15 -3.32 -24.22
CA TYR A 714 -6.46 -4.39 -25.14
C TYR A 714 -7.23 -3.84 -26.34
N TYR A 715 -6.79 -4.15 -27.55
CA TYR A 715 -7.43 -3.77 -28.80
C TYR A 715 -8.29 -4.91 -29.34
N ILE A 716 -9.53 -4.61 -29.76
CA ILE A 716 -10.50 -5.61 -30.19
C ILE A 716 -11.01 -5.26 -31.60
N ASP A 717 -10.98 -6.23 -32.51
CA ASP A 717 -11.56 -6.16 -33.86
C ASP A 717 -12.32 -7.47 -34.17
N ALA A 718 -13.65 -7.40 -34.18
CA ALA A 718 -14.57 -8.51 -34.43
C ALA A 718 -14.32 -9.23 -35.78
N VAL A 719 -13.75 -8.54 -36.77
CA VAL A 719 -13.56 -9.05 -38.13
C VAL A 719 -12.15 -9.58 -38.32
N ASN A 720 -11.15 -8.76 -38.01
CA ASN A 720 -9.75 -9.03 -38.33
C ASN A 720 -8.94 -9.60 -37.14
N GLY A 721 -9.45 -9.47 -35.93
CA GLY A 721 -8.77 -9.90 -34.71
C GLY A 721 -8.59 -11.40 -34.59
N ARG A 722 -7.71 -11.81 -33.67
CA ARG A 722 -7.46 -13.22 -33.32
C ARG A 722 -7.23 -13.37 -31.82
N ASP A 723 -7.87 -14.34 -31.20
CA ASP A 723 -7.84 -14.53 -29.74
C ASP A 723 -6.62 -15.33 -29.23
N ASP A 724 -5.76 -15.76 -30.15
CA ASP A 724 -4.51 -16.48 -29.88
C ASP A 724 -3.30 -15.55 -29.66
N ASN A 725 -3.47 -14.23 -29.81
CA ASN A 725 -2.44 -13.22 -29.57
C ASN A 725 -2.58 -12.55 -28.19
N THR A 726 -1.78 -11.52 -27.92
CA THR A 726 -1.82 -10.79 -26.64
C THR A 726 -2.96 -9.79 -26.57
N GLY A 727 -3.31 -9.13 -27.67
CA GLY A 727 -4.27 -8.02 -27.72
C GLY A 727 -3.71 -6.66 -27.32
N LEU A 728 -2.46 -6.59 -26.86
CA LEU A 728 -1.84 -5.36 -26.34
C LEU A 728 -1.22 -4.49 -27.46
N ASP A 729 -1.16 -5.00 -28.69
CA ASP A 729 -0.65 -4.28 -29.87
C ASP A 729 -1.84 -4.03 -30.83
N PRO A 730 -2.07 -2.79 -31.29
CA PRO A 730 -3.19 -2.48 -32.19
C PRO A 730 -3.08 -3.17 -33.56
N SER A 731 -1.89 -3.65 -33.95
CA SER A 731 -1.69 -4.48 -35.15
C SER A 731 -2.05 -5.96 -34.95
N GLN A 732 -2.24 -6.38 -33.70
CA GLN A 732 -2.64 -7.73 -33.29
C GLN A 732 -3.85 -7.66 -32.35
N PRO A 733 -5.00 -7.15 -32.81
CA PRO A 733 -6.18 -7.07 -31.96
C PRO A 733 -6.74 -8.47 -31.64
N LEU A 734 -7.37 -8.58 -30.49
CA LEU A 734 -8.23 -9.72 -30.15
C LEU A 734 -9.51 -9.66 -30.97
N ARG A 735 -10.16 -10.80 -31.12
CA ARG A 735 -11.44 -10.90 -31.85
C ARG A 735 -12.63 -10.64 -30.94
N THR A 736 -12.55 -11.06 -29.68
CA THR A 736 -13.68 -11.03 -28.75
C THR A 736 -13.38 -10.17 -27.52
N ILE A 737 -14.42 -9.51 -27.01
CA ILE A 737 -14.34 -8.71 -25.78
C ILE A 737 -14.12 -9.63 -24.57
N GLN A 738 -14.82 -10.77 -24.51
CA GLN A 738 -14.66 -11.73 -23.40
C GLN A 738 -13.21 -12.23 -23.29
N LYS A 739 -12.50 -12.43 -24.41
CA LYS A 739 -11.11 -12.86 -24.35
C LYS A 739 -10.18 -11.80 -23.75
N ALA A 740 -10.44 -10.53 -24.03
CA ALA A 740 -9.70 -9.43 -23.42
C ALA A 740 -9.92 -9.42 -21.90
N ILE A 741 -11.18 -9.59 -21.47
CA ILE A 741 -11.54 -9.74 -20.05
C ILE A 741 -10.80 -10.92 -19.42
N ASP A 742 -10.82 -12.10 -20.04
CA ASP A 742 -10.17 -13.31 -19.49
C ASP A 742 -8.64 -13.18 -19.36
N LYS A 743 -8.01 -12.25 -20.09
CA LYS A 743 -6.57 -11.95 -20.00
C LYS A 743 -6.24 -10.99 -18.87
N VAL A 744 -7.22 -10.27 -18.33
CA VAL A 744 -7.02 -9.39 -17.18
C VAL A 744 -6.67 -10.23 -15.95
N PRO A 745 -5.57 -9.92 -15.24
CA PRO A 745 -5.27 -10.59 -13.99
C PRO A 745 -6.38 -10.40 -12.95
N ARG A 746 -6.75 -11.47 -12.22
CA ARG A 746 -7.84 -11.43 -11.22
C ARG A 746 -7.58 -10.42 -10.11
N PHE A 747 -6.32 -10.13 -9.80
CA PHE A 747 -5.95 -9.03 -8.91
C PHE A 747 -5.50 -7.84 -9.76
N ASN A 748 -6.34 -6.82 -9.88
CA ASN A 748 -6.09 -5.64 -10.69
C ASN A 748 -6.13 -4.37 -9.83
N PHE A 749 -5.00 -3.67 -9.77
CA PHE A 749 -4.83 -2.38 -9.10
C PHE A 749 -4.57 -1.23 -10.10
N GLY A 750 -4.35 -1.54 -11.38
CA GLY A 750 -4.19 -0.58 -12.46
C GLY A 750 -5.46 -0.34 -13.28
N VAL A 751 -5.36 0.48 -14.33
CA VAL A 751 -6.47 0.78 -15.25
C VAL A 751 -6.35 -0.06 -16.51
N VAL A 752 -7.32 -0.94 -16.77
CA VAL A 752 -7.36 -1.76 -17.98
C VAL A 752 -8.46 -1.25 -18.91
N THR A 753 -8.10 -0.90 -20.13
CA THR A 753 -9.03 -0.48 -21.18
C THR A 753 -9.15 -1.56 -22.25
N ILE A 754 -10.39 -1.96 -22.54
CA ILE A 754 -10.78 -2.83 -23.64
C ILE A 754 -11.35 -1.93 -24.72
N GLN A 755 -10.55 -1.64 -25.75
CA GLN A 755 -10.89 -0.71 -26.81
C GLN A 755 -11.35 -1.45 -28.07
N CYS A 756 -12.64 -1.35 -28.37
CA CYS A 756 -13.20 -1.93 -29.59
C CYS A 756 -12.90 -1.05 -30.81
N ALA A 757 -12.68 -1.67 -31.96
CA ALA A 757 -12.68 -0.99 -33.23
C ALA A 757 -14.09 -0.39 -33.48
N ALA A 758 -14.12 0.86 -33.96
CA ALA A 758 -15.34 1.63 -34.02
C ALA A 758 -16.41 1.04 -34.96
N GLY A 759 -17.67 1.10 -34.52
CA GLY A 759 -18.85 0.74 -35.34
C GLY A 759 -18.95 -0.72 -35.75
N GLN A 760 -18.36 -1.64 -34.99
CA GLN A 760 -18.40 -3.07 -35.28
C GLN A 760 -19.61 -3.77 -34.65
N THR A 761 -19.80 -5.05 -34.97
CA THR A 761 -20.86 -5.88 -34.40
C THR A 761 -20.27 -7.14 -33.77
N PHE A 762 -20.48 -7.29 -32.46
CA PHE A 762 -20.06 -8.40 -31.64
C PHE A 762 -21.23 -9.36 -31.37
N TYR A 763 -20.93 -10.64 -31.14
CA TYR A 763 -21.90 -11.69 -30.82
C TYR A 763 -21.37 -12.54 -29.67
N GLU A 764 -21.54 -12.05 -28.45
CA GLU A 764 -20.96 -12.66 -27.25
C GLU A 764 -21.79 -12.32 -26.00
N THR A 765 -21.75 -13.22 -25.02
CA THR A 765 -22.21 -12.93 -23.66
C THR A 765 -20.98 -12.52 -22.85
N ILE A 766 -21.06 -11.39 -22.18
CA ILE A 766 -19.96 -10.85 -21.38
C ILE A 766 -20.17 -11.20 -19.91
N ALA A 767 -19.16 -11.81 -19.31
CA ALA A 767 -19.11 -12.11 -17.89
C ALA A 767 -17.87 -11.47 -17.26
N ILE A 768 -18.11 -10.55 -16.32
CA ILE A 768 -17.08 -9.89 -15.51
C ILE A 768 -17.29 -10.37 -14.07
N GLN A 769 -16.46 -11.32 -13.64
CA GLN A 769 -16.63 -12.00 -12.35
C GLN A 769 -15.36 -11.99 -11.52
N GLY A 770 -15.47 -11.78 -10.20
CA GLY A 770 -14.43 -12.24 -9.27
C GLY A 770 -13.07 -11.57 -9.45
N TYR A 771 -13.08 -10.29 -9.84
CA TYR A 771 -11.89 -9.46 -9.84
C TYR A 771 -11.71 -8.76 -8.48
N TYR A 772 -10.47 -8.63 -8.03
CA TYR A 772 -10.07 -8.05 -6.75
C TYR A 772 -9.09 -6.90 -6.97
N GLY A 773 -9.04 -5.96 -6.02
CA GLY A 773 -8.16 -4.79 -6.09
C GLY A 773 -8.89 -3.51 -6.46
N SER A 774 -8.23 -2.37 -6.22
CA SER A 774 -8.81 -1.03 -6.39
C SER A 774 -8.70 -0.47 -7.82
N GLY A 775 -8.36 -1.31 -8.80
CA GLY A 775 -8.18 -0.92 -10.19
C GLY A 775 -9.49 -0.65 -10.93
N GLN A 776 -9.38 -0.50 -12.24
CA GLN A 776 -10.51 -0.22 -13.15
C GLN A 776 -10.48 -1.14 -14.37
N LEU A 777 -11.66 -1.50 -14.86
CA LEU A 777 -11.87 -2.16 -16.16
C LEU A 777 -12.85 -1.32 -17.00
N ALA A 778 -12.35 -0.69 -18.05
CA ALA A 778 -13.15 0.08 -18.99
C ALA A 778 -13.38 -0.68 -20.30
N ILE A 779 -14.63 -0.81 -20.75
CA ILE A 779 -14.99 -1.36 -22.05
C ILE A 779 -15.52 -0.22 -22.91
N GLU A 780 -14.72 0.19 -23.88
CA GLU A 780 -15.06 1.22 -24.85
C GLU A 780 -15.55 0.57 -26.14
N LEU A 781 -16.87 0.60 -26.36
CA LEU A 781 -17.49 0.00 -27.53
C LEU A 781 -17.32 0.88 -28.79
N GLN A 782 -17.02 2.17 -28.66
CA GLN A 782 -16.71 3.08 -29.78
C GLN A 782 -17.82 3.10 -30.86
N GLY A 783 -19.08 3.15 -30.42
CA GLY A 783 -20.29 3.10 -31.25
C GLY A 783 -20.63 1.72 -31.80
N SER A 784 -19.96 0.66 -31.31
CA SER A 784 -20.22 -0.72 -31.73
C SER A 784 -21.48 -1.30 -31.11
N VAL A 785 -21.96 -2.40 -31.70
CA VAL A 785 -23.13 -3.16 -31.28
C VAL A 785 -22.69 -4.49 -30.68
N LEU A 786 -22.99 -4.72 -29.41
CA LEU A 786 -22.90 -6.03 -28.76
C LEU A 786 -24.24 -6.74 -28.86
N ASN A 787 -24.33 -7.78 -29.69
CA ASN A 787 -25.50 -8.68 -29.69
C ASN A 787 -25.29 -9.79 -28.65
N GLY A 788 -25.74 -9.54 -27.43
CA GLY A 788 -25.72 -10.47 -26.30
C GLY A 788 -26.16 -9.77 -25.00
N ASN A 789 -25.73 -10.32 -23.87
CA ASN A 789 -26.02 -9.79 -22.54
C ASN A 789 -24.72 -9.60 -21.74
N ILE A 790 -24.78 -8.77 -20.70
CA ILE A 790 -23.65 -8.49 -19.80
C ILE A 790 -24.03 -8.88 -18.37
N ALA A 791 -23.20 -9.71 -17.75
CA ALA A 791 -23.29 -10.07 -16.34
C ALA A 791 -22.03 -9.60 -15.60
N ILE A 792 -22.21 -8.80 -14.56
CA ILE A 792 -21.14 -8.25 -13.73
C ILE A 792 -21.39 -8.69 -12.29
N HIS A 793 -20.48 -9.48 -11.71
CA HIS A 793 -20.72 -10.05 -10.40
C HIS A 793 -19.48 -10.21 -9.52
N SER A 794 -19.62 -9.81 -8.25
CA SER A 794 -18.61 -10.00 -7.19
C SER A 794 -17.24 -9.43 -7.58
N ASN A 795 -17.21 -8.16 -7.97
CA ASN A 795 -15.99 -7.46 -8.37
C ASN A 795 -15.64 -6.35 -7.37
N GLY A 796 -14.39 -6.34 -6.90
CA GLY A 796 -13.82 -5.26 -6.08
C GLY A 796 -13.30 -4.06 -6.88
N MET A 797 -13.08 -4.23 -8.18
CA MET A 797 -12.64 -3.16 -9.10
C MET A 797 -13.85 -2.42 -9.71
N ASP A 798 -13.66 -1.17 -10.12
CA ASP A 798 -14.70 -0.39 -10.82
C ASP A 798 -14.80 -0.82 -12.30
N VAL A 799 -16.03 -1.05 -12.78
CA VAL A 799 -16.30 -1.38 -14.19
C VAL A 799 -16.92 -0.19 -14.92
N PHE A 800 -16.39 0.13 -16.11
CA PHE A 800 -16.89 1.19 -16.99
C PHE A 800 -17.37 0.60 -18.32
N LEU A 801 -18.55 1.02 -18.77
CA LEU A 801 -19.11 0.70 -20.09
C LEU A 801 -19.37 2.00 -20.86
N GLU A 802 -18.76 2.18 -22.02
CA GLU A 802 -18.85 3.44 -22.76
C GLU A 802 -19.17 3.26 -24.25
N ASP A 803 -20.03 4.14 -24.76
CA ASP A 803 -20.27 4.38 -26.19
C ASP A 803 -20.64 3.14 -27.01
N GLY A 804 -21.84 2.61 -26.84
CA GLY A 804 -22.26 1.46 -27.64
C GLY A 804 -23.70 1.02 -27.43
N ILE A 805 -24.07 -0.02 -28.19
CA ILE A 805 -25.42 -0.59 -28.17
C ILE A 805 -25.33 -2.03 -27.68
N ILE A 806 -26.15 -2.41 -26.71
CA ILE A 806 -26.32 -3.77 -26.23
C ILE A 806 -27.68 -4.27 -26.71
N ASN A 807 -27.67 -5.21 -27.64
CA ASN A 807 -28.86 -5.88 -28.14
C ASN A 807 -28.97 -7.26 -27.51
N ASP A 808 -29.96 -7.41 -26.64
CA ASP A 808 -30.31 -8.70 -26.09
C ASP A 808 -30.85 -9.61 -27.19
N VAL A 809 -30.00 -10.52 -27.61
CA VAL A 809 -30.39 -11.64 -28.45
C VAL A 809 -30.64 -12.81 -27.52
N PRO A 810 -31.74 -13.57 -27.71
CA PRO A 810 -31.91 -14.81 -27.00
C PRO A 810 -30.72 -15.69 -27.41
N LEU A 811 -29.74 -15.78 -26.54
CA LEU A 811 -28.46 -16.47 -26.69
C LEU A 811 -28.22 -17.16 -25.36
N ALA A 812 -29.00 -18.23 -25.14
CA ALA A 812 -28.76 -19.26 -24.14
C ALA A 812 -28.96 -18.88 -22.66
N GLY A 813 -29.75 -19.73 -21.99
CA GLY A 813 -29.54 -20.19 -20.62
C GLY A 813 -29.26 -19.14 -19.56
N GLU A 814 -30.29 -18.87 -18.75
CA GLU A 814 -30.21 -18.55 -17.32
C GLU A 814 -28.79 -18.58 -16.73
N LEU A 815 -28.06 -17.47 -16.82
CA LEU A 815 -27.05 -17.17 -15.82
C LEU A 815 -27.84 -16.72 -14.59
N ASN A 816 -28.16 -17.68 -13.72
CA ASN A 816 -28.75 -17.49 -12.39
C ASN A 816 -30.24 -17.11 -12.30
N GLY A 817 -31.08 -17.54 -13.25
CA GLY A 817 -32.54 -17.47 -13.08
C GLY A 817 -33.13 -16.06 -13.02
N GLN A 818 -32.40 -15.03 -13.45
CA GLN A 818 -32.88 -13.65 -13.52
C GLN A 818 -32.79 -13.11 -14.96
N ALA A 819 -33.87 -12.48 -15.43
CA ALA A 819 -34.12 -12.16 -16.83
C ALA A 819 -33.75 -10.70 -17.19
N ALA A 820 -32.47 -10.33 -17.09
CA ALA A 820 -31.98 -8.97 -17.40
C ALA A 820 -30.97 -8.92 -18.55
N THR A 821 -30.99 -7.87 -19.37
CA THR A 821 -29.96 -7.64 -20.43
C THR A 821 -28.62 -7.24 -19.83
N VAL A 822 -28.63 -6.35 -18.84
CA VAL A 822 -27.47 -5.99 -18.02
C VAL A 822 -27.77 -6.35 -16.57
N TYR A 823 -27.01 -7.30 -16.03
CA TYR A 823 -27.17 -7.77 -14.66
C TYR A 823 -25.93 -7.44 -13.83
N VAL A 824 -26.13 -6.80 -12.67
CA VAL A 824 -25.02 -6.34 -11.81
C VAL A 824 -25.25 -6.77 -10.36
N THR A 825 -24.33 -7.54 -9.80
CA THR A 825 -24.34 -7.94 -8.39
C THR A 825 -23.02 -7.71 -7.67
N ASP A 826 -23.06 -7.30 -6.40
CA ASP A 826 -21.88 -7.13 -5.55
C ASP A 826 -20.73 -6.40 -6.25
N SER A 827 -21.06 -5.36 -7.03
CA SER A 827 -20.12 -4.71 -7.95
C SER A 827 -20.43 -3.22 -8.11
N ARG A 828 -19.48 -2.50 -8.71
CA ARG A 828 -19.65 -1.11 -9.11
C ARG A 828 -19.59 -0.96 -10.63
N LEU A 829 -20.63 -0.35 -11.21
CA LEU A 829 -20.74 -0.07 -12.65
C LEU A 829 -20.92 1.43 -12.91
N GLN A 830 -20.18 1.97 -13.87
CA GLN A 830 -20.44 3.26 -14.49
C GLN A 830 -20.72 3.03 -15.97
N ALA A 831 -21.93 3.34 -16.43
CA ALA A 831 -22.30 3.24 -17.84
C ALA A 831 -22.57 4.64 -18.40
N LEU A 832 -21.96 4.91 -19.56
CA LEU A 832 -22.00 6.20 -20.23
C LEU A 832 -22.35 6.03 -21.70
N ARG A 833 -23.46 6.62 -22.15
CA ARG A 833 -23.92 6.55 -23.55
C ARG A 833 -24.05 5.09 -24.05
N ILE A 834 -24.68 4.26 -23.22
CA ILE A 834 -25.02 2.88 -23.57
C ILE A 834 -26.51 2.78 -23.89
N ASP A 835 -26.81 2.27 -25.07
CA ASP A 835 -28.18 1.96 -25.51
C ASP A 835 -28.48 0.48 -25.30
N VAL A 836 -29.39 0.16 -24.39
CA VAL A 836 -29.79 -1.21 -24.03
C VAL A 836 -31.12 -1.54 -24.71
N ASN A 837 -31.08 -2.46 -25.66
CA ASN A 837 -32.25 -3.01 -26.34
C ASN A 837 -32.53 -4.42 -25.84
N THR A 838 -33.53 -4.54 -24.99
CA THR A 838 -33.93 -5.77 -24.33
C THR A 838 -34.92 -6.58 -25.17
N ASN A 839 -34.80 -7.91 -25.10
CA ASN A 839 -35.77 -8.80 -25.70
C ASN A 839 -37.08 -8.72 -24.91
N SER A 840 -38.24 -8.72 -25.58
CA SER A 840 -39.56 -8.68 -24.92
C SER A 840 -39.86 -9.89 -24.01
N LEU A 841 -38.99 -10.89 -23.96
CA LEU A 841 -39.04 -12.02 -23.01
C LEU A 841 -38.23 -11.77 -21.73
N CYS A 842 -37.32 -10.81 -21.72
CA CYS A 842 -36.53 -10.41 -20.56
C CYS A 842 -37.27 -9.35 -19.75
N GLN A 843 -37.34 -9.55 -18.43
CA GLN A 843 -38.11 -8.71 -17.53
C GLN A 843 -37.45 -7.34 -17.34
N TRP A 844 -36.11 -7.29 -17.34
CA TRP A 844 -35.35 -6.08 -17.01
C TRP A 844 -34.41 -5.65 -18.12
N GLY A 845 -34.33 -4.34 -18.36
CA GLY A 845 -33.23 -3.75 -19.12
C GLY A 845 -31.92 -3.81 -18.33
N LEU A 846 -31.94 -3.24 -17.13
CA LEU A 846 -30.90 -3.38 -16.13
C LEU A 846 -31.48 -3.79 -14.77
N LEU A 847 -30.85 -4.77 -14.13
CA LEU A 847 -31.14 -5.17 -12.76
C LEU A 847 -29.89 -5.09 -11.89
N ALA A 848 -29.98 -4.32 -10.80
CA ALA A 848 -28.93 -4.16 -9.80
C ALA A 848 -29.29 -4.88 -8.49
N ALA A 849 -28.38 -5.68 -7.95
CA ALA A 849 -28.52 -6.28 -6.61
C ALA A 849 -27.24 -6.06 -5.77
N SER A 850 -27.36 -5.59 -4.52
CA SER A 850 -26.21 -5.25 -3.65
C SER A 850 -25.09 -4.44 -4.34
N SER A 851 -25.44 -3.52 -5.25
CA SER A 851 -24.47 -2.87 -6.15
C SER A 851 -24.56 -1.34 -6.15
N TYR A 852 -23.50 -0.68 -6.61
CA TYR A 852 -23.51 0.75 -6.88
C TYR A 852 -23.42 1.01 -8.38
N ILE A 853 -24.41 1.69 -8.95
CA ILE A 853 -24.48 1.96 -10.39
C ILE A 853 -24.61 3.45 -10.66
N SER A 854 -23.88 3.94 -11.65
CA SER A 854 -24.07 5.27 -12.23
C SER A 854 -24.40 5.13 -13.71
N LEU A 855 -25.53 5.69 -14.14
CA LEU A 855 -25.98 5.71 -15.53
C LEU A 855 -26.04 7.16 -16.00
N ASP A 856 -25.28 7.50 -17.04
CA ASP A 856 -25.25 8.84 -17.67
C ASP A 856 -25.55 8.71 -19.17
N ARG A 857 -26.61 9.37 -19.64
CA ARG A 857 -27.00 9.39 -21.07
C ARG A 857 -27.21 8.01 -21.68
N CYS A 858 -27.63 7.04 -20.87
CA CYS A 858 -27.99 5.69 -21.32
C CYS A 858 -29.46 5.61 -21.75
N SER A 859 -29.79 4.67 -22.64
CA SER A 859 -31.18 4.40 -23.03
C SER A 859 -31.58 2.94 -22.83
N PHE A 860 -32.86 2.69 -22.54
CA PHE A 860 -33.37 1.35 -22.21
C PHE A 860 -34.71 1.07 -22.90
N TYR A 861 -34.76 0.10 -23.81
CA TYR A 861 -35.96 -0.22 -24.59
C TYR A 861 -36.29 -1.71 -24.55
N GLY A 862 -37.58 -2.05 -24.59
CA GLY A 862 -38.04 -3.41 -24.91
C GLY A 862 -38.10 -4.39 -23.74
N ALA A 863 -37.80 -3.94 -22.51
CA ALA A 863 -37.98 -4.75 -21.31
C ALA A 863 -39.46 -5.10 -21.06
N ALA A 864 -39.72 -6.33 -20.64
CA ALA A 864 -41.08 -6.85 -20.44
C ALA A 864 -41.74 -6.34 -19.16
N ASP A 865 -40.97 -5.80 -18.20
CA ASP A 865 -41.48 -5.25 -16.94
C ASP A 865 -40.83 -3.90 -16.61
N VAL A 866 -39.50 -3.85 -16.40
CA VAL A 866 -38.82 -2.64 -15.91
C VAL A 866 -37.61 -2.26 -16.76
N ALA A 867 -37.46 -0.98 -17.09
CA ALA A 867 -36.27 -0.50 -17.79
C ALA A 867 -35.03 -0.58 -16.89
N VAL A 868 -35.09 0.00 -15.68
CA VAL A 868 -34.02 -0.05 -14.67
C VAL A 868 -34.57 -0.35 -13.29
N GLU A 869 -34.05 -1.41 -12.65
CA GLU A 869 -34.41 -1.78 -11.29
C GLU A 869 -33.21 -1.74 -10.33
N ALA A 870 -33.40 -1.09 -9.18
CA ALA A 870 -32.52 -1.18 -8.02
C ALA A 870 -33.12 -2.16 -7.01
N GLY A 871 -32.49 -3.30 -6.79
CA GLY A 871 -32.90 -4.34 -5.85
C GLY A 871 -31.85 -4.60 -4.77
N GLU A 872 -32.24 -5.35 -3.74
CA GLU A 872 -31.35 -5.92 -2.71
C GLU A 872 -30.34 -4.93 -2.08
N GLY A 873 -30.77 -3.70 -1.78
CA GLY A 873 -29.89 -2.70 -1.14
C GLY A 873 -28.95 -1.94 -2.09
N SER A 874 -29.16 -2.07 -3.41
CA SER A 874 -28.40 -1.32 -4.40
C SER A 874 -28.66 0.18 -4.35
N THR A 875 -27.67 0.96 -4.79
CA THR A 875 -27.83 2.38 -5.10
C THR A 875 -27.61 2.60 -6.59
N VAL A 876 -28.60 3.17 -7.29
CA VAL A 876 -28.51 3.52 -8.71
C VAL A 876 -28.68 5.02 -8.88
N ASN A 877 -27.66 5.68 -9.44
CA ASN A 877 -27.69 7.08 -9.84
C ASN A 877 -28.01 7.20 -11.33
N ILE A 878 -29.06 7.94 -11.66
CA ILE A 878 -29.53 8.19 -13.03
C ILE A 878 -29.30 9.66 -13.40
N THR A 879 -28.69 9.91 -14.57
CA THR A 879 -28.57 11.24 -15.17
C THR A 879 -28.88 11.18 -16.67
N ASP A 880 -29.87 11.96 -17.10
CA ASP A 880 -30.22 12.15 -18.51
C ASP A 880 -30.42 10.84 -19.31
N CYS A 881 -31.05 9.85 -18.68
CA CYS A 881 -31.39 8.59 -19.32
C CYS A 881 -32.75 8.67 -20.02
N THR A 882 -32.98 7.82 -21.02
CA THR A 882 -34.27 7.74 -21.76
C THR A 882 -34.68 6.28 -21.95
N GLY A 883 -35.88 6.02 -22.46
CA GLY A 883 -36.30 4.66 -22.77
C GLY A 883 -37.79 4.40 -22.64
N THR A 884 -38.22 3.20 -23.00
CA THR A 884 -39.61 2.74 -22.85
C THR A 884 -39.69 1.31 -22.28
N ALA A 885 -40.52 1.15 -21.25
CA ALA A 885 -40.90 -0.13 -20.64
C ALA A 885 -42.24 0.01 -19.89
N PRO A 886 -42.89 -1.06 -19.42
CA PRO A 886 -44.07 -0.93 -18.56
C PRO A 886 -43.80 -0.09 -17.31
N THR A 887 -42.66 -0.30 -16.65
CA THR A 887 -42.17 0.52 -15.54
C THR A 887 -40.83 1.16 -15.90
N GLY A 888 -40.73 2.49 -15.79
CA GLY A 888 -39.49 3.21 -16.11
C GLY A 888 -38.37 2.90 -15.10
N LEU A 889 -38.58 3.31 -13.85
CA LEU A 889 -37.65 3.06 -12.74
C LEU A 889 -38.34 2.29 -11.61
N ARG A 890 -37.73 1.24 -11.07
CA ARG A 890 -38.22 0.54 -9.87
C ARG A 890 -37.17 0.47 -8.78
N ALA A 891 -37.52 0.87 -7.56
CA ALA A 891 -36.71 0.60 -6.36
C ALA A 891 -37.39 -0.47 -5.49
N ASP A 892 -36.72 -1.60 -5.25
CA ASP A 892 -37.19 -2.72 -4.43
C ASP A 892 -36.30 -2.96 -3.19
N GLY A 893 -36.94 -3.25 -2.05
CA GLY A 893 -36.26 -3.54 -0.79
C GLY A 893 -35.53 -2.31 -0.21
N PRO A 894 -34.38 -2.46 0.47
CA PRO A 894 -33.65 -1.32 1.06
C PRO A 894 -32.81 -0.53 0.02
N SER A 895 -33.22 -0.52 -1.25
CA SER A 895 -32.50 0.11 -2.36
C SER A 895 -32.85 1.59 -2.54
N ILE A 896 -31.98 2.31 -3.24
CA ILE A 896 -32.14 3.73 -3.52
C ILE A 896 -31.90 3.99 -5.02
N ILE A 897 -32.83 4.70 -5.66
CA ILE A 897 -32.58 5.37 -6.94
C ILE A 897 -32.49 6.88 -6.69
N ALA A 898 -31.40 7.49 -7.15
CA ALA A 898 -31.09 8.91 -6.98
C ALA A 898 -30.60 9.53 -8.31
N GLY A 899 -30.36 10.85 -8.31
CA GLY A 899 -29.93 11.61 -9.49
C GLY A 899 -30.97 12.62 -9.97
N GLY A 900 -30.96 12.96 -11.26
CA GLY A 900 -31.87 13.94 -11.84
C GLY A 900 -31.79 14.03 -13.37
N GLY A 901 -32.57 14.93 -13.97
CA GLY A 901 -32.65 15.07 -15.44
C GLY A 901 -33.73 14.18 -16.03
N THR A 902 -33.47 13.54 -17.17
CA THR A 902 -34.42 12.58 -17.77
C THR A 902 -34.22 11.15 -17.25
N ALA A 903 -35.30 10.35 -17.29
CA ALA A 903 -35.29 8.92 -17.01
C ALA A 903 -36.19 8.15 -17.99
N PRO A 904 -36.04 6.82 -18.13
CA PRO A 904 -36.91 6.00 -18.96
C PRO A 904 -38.40 6.22 -18.63
N GLN A 905 -39.21 6.35 -19.68
CA GLN A 905 -40.66 6.50 -19.56
C GLN A 905 -41.33 5.15 -19.34
N GLY A 906 -42.23 5.11 -18.36
CA GLY A 906 -43.05 3.94 -18.09
C GLY A 906 -44.42 4.04 -18.75
N ASP A 907 -44.85 3.00 -19.45
CA ASP A 907 -46.20 2.93 -20.03
C ASP A 907 -47.28 2.80 -18.95
N THR A 908 -46.95 2.08 -17.87
CA THR A 908 -47.82 1.86 -16.70
C THR A 908 -47.41 2.78 -15.56
N ALA A 909 -46.12 2.87 -15.26
CA ALA A 909 -45.59 3.72 -14.20
C ALA A 909 -44.19 4.24 -14.54
N ASN A 910 -44.01 5.57 -14.57
CA ASN A 910 -42.68 6.17 -14.76
C ASN A 910 -41.71 5.78 -13.64
N THR A 911 -42.22 5.67 -12.41
CA THR A 911 -41.45 5.31 -11.22
C THR A 911 -42.30 4.43 -10.32
N GLU A 912 -41.68 3.42 -9.71
CA GLU A 912 -42.32 2.51 -8.76
C GLU A 912 -41.40 2.23 -7.57
N THR A 913 -41.97 2.19 -6.37
CA THR A 913 -41.27 1.79 -5.14
C THR A 913 -42.00 0.63 -4.49
N ILE A 914 -41.31 -0.48 -4.23
CA ILE A 914 -41.85 -1.67 -3.57
C ILE A 914 -40.96 -2.12 -2.42
N ASN A 915 -41.54 -2.82 -1.44
CA ASN A 915 -40.87 -3.37 -0.25
C ASN A 915 -39.91 -2.43 0.52
N GLY A 916 -40.15 -1.12 0.48
CA GLY A 916 -39.36 -0.11 1.20
C GLY A 916 -38.32 0.64 0.36
N GLY A 917 -38.27 0.39 -0.96
CA GLY A 917 -37.35 1.07 -1.87
C GLY A 917 -37.61 2.57 -1.95
N GLN A 918 -36.57 3.35 -2.22
CA GLN A 918 -36.63 4.79 -2.23
C GLN A 918 -36.19 5.37 -3.57
N ILE A 919 -37.03 6.23 -4.14
CA ILE A 919 -36.64 7.08 -5.27
C ILE A 919 -36.53 8.51 -4.74
N THR A 920 -35.32 9.03 -4.69
CA THR A 920 -34.99 10.33 -4.08
C THR A 920 -34.69 11.43 -5.11
N GLY A 921 -34.38 11.03 -6.36
CA GLY A 921 -34.16 11.94 -7.47
C GLY A 921 -35.47 12.52 -8.06
N VAL A 922 -35.36 13.65 -8.76
CA VAL A 922 -36.46 14.25 -9.52
C VAL A 922 -36.19 14.03 -11.01
N PHE A 923 -37.05 13.25 -11.65
CA PHE A 923 -36.87 12.82 -13.04
C PHE A 923 -37.99 13.31 -13.95
N THR A 924 -37.63 13.63 -15.18
CA THR A 924 -38.56 13.83 -16.30
C THR A 924 -38.61 12.53 -17.11
N ALA A 925 -39.76 11.90 -17.18
CA ALA A 925 -39.94 10.71 -18.01
C ALA A 925 -39.78 11.08 -19.49
N GLU A 926 -38.86 10.40 -20.18
CA GLU A 926 -38.52 10.66 -21.58
C GLU A 926 -38.39 9.33 -22.32
N ALA A 927 -39.27 9.12 -23.31
CA ALA A 927 -39.21 7.95 -24.17
C ALA A 927 -37.92 7.91 -25.00
N GLY A 928 -37.37 9.07 -25.36
CA GLY A 928 -36.22 9.13 -26.26
C GLY A 928 -36.59 8.75 -27.70
N ASN A 929 -35.60 8.36 -28.50
CA ASN A 929 -35.81 8.03 -29.92
C ASN A 929 -36.01 6.53 -30.11
N GLU A 930 -37.27 6.06 -30.10
CA GLU A 930 -37.63 4.65 -30.33
C GLU A 930 -37.13 4.06 -31.67
N ASN A 931 -36.68 4.87 -32.63
CA ASN A 931 -36.12 4.36 -33.90
C ASN A 931 -34.79 3.59 -33.73
N THR A 932 -34.18 3.62 -32.53
CA THR A 932 -33.02 2.80 -32.17
C THR A 932 -33.40 1.47 -31.54
N LYS A 933 -34.69 1.22 -31.29
CA LYS A 933 -35.21 -0.08 -30.84
C LYS A 933 -34.79 -1.13 -31.85
N PHE A 934 -33.87 -2.00 -31.43
CA PHE A 934 -33.58 -3.21 -32.17
C PHE A 934 -34.86 -4.05 -32.19
N GLU A 935 -35.53 -4.14 -33.34
CA GLU A 935 -36.56 -5.16 -33.49
C GLU A 935 -35.86 -6.51 -33.38
N SER A 936 -36.07 -7.20 -32.24
CA SER A 936 -35.38 -8.44 -31.98
C SER A 936 -35.68 -9.43 -33.11
N ASN A 937 -34.65 -9.75 -33.91
CA ASN A 937 -34.74 -10.83 -34.88
C ASN A 937 -35.30 -12.06 -34.17
N THR A 938 -36.42 -12.59 -34.65
CA THR A 938 -37.02 -13.79 -34.06
C THR A 938 -35.99 -14.90 -34.22
N CYS A 939 -35.56 -15.46 -33.12
CA CYS A 939 -34.64 -16.57 -33.17
C CYS A 939 -35.39 -17.84 -32.81
N ILE A 940 -35.28 -18.86 -33.67
CA ILE A 940 -35.59 -20.22 -33.25
C ILE A 940 -34.42 -20.64 -32.36
N MET A 941 -34.52 -20.42 -31.05
CA MET A 941 -33.39 -20.61 -30.14
C MET A 941 -33.44 -21.91 -29.35
N GLY A 942 -32.30 -22.61 -29.38
CA GLY A 942 -31.71 -23.17 -28.17
C GLY A 942 -31.90 -24.67 -27.95
N HIS A 943 -31.99 -25.48 -29.00
CA HIS A 943 -32.12 -26.92 -28.80
C HIS A 943 -30.76 -27.58 -28.64
N TYR A 944 -30.62 -28.29 -27.52
CA TYR A 944 -29.55 -29.24 -27.34
C TYR A 944 -29.73 -30.39 -28.33
N SER A 945 -28.62 -30.87 -28.87
CA SER A 945 -28.61 -32.20 -29.46
C SER A 945 -29.17 -33.20 -28.44
N THR A 946 -30.13 -34.00 -28.85
CA THR A 946 -30.86 -34.92 -27.97
C THR A 946 -30.07 -36.18 -27.66
N LYS A 947 -29.07 -36.49 -28.49
CA LYS A 947 -28.26 -37.70 -28.41
C LYS A 947 -26.91 -37.47 -29.07
N LEU A 948 -25.90 -38.16 -28.57
CA LEU A 948 -24.57 -38.30 -29.16
C LEU A 948 -24.32 -39.77 -29.48
N ALA A 949 -23.67 -40.04 -30.62
CA ALA A 949 -23.11 -41.35 -30.93
C ALA A 949 -21.71 -41.20 -31.52
N VAL A 950 -20.76 -42.02 -31.07
CA VAL A 950 -19.38 -41.98 -31.55
C VAL A 950 -19.04 -43.31 -32.20
N TRP A 951 -18.49 -43.25 -33.41
CA TRP A 951 -18.02 -44.41 -34.15
C TRP A 951 -16.52 -44.31 -34.41
N ASN A 952 -15.80 -45.44 -34.35
CA ASN A 952 -14.46 -45.56 -34.92
C ASN A 952 -14.26 -46.96 -35.56
N GLU A 953 -13.17 -47.10 -36.30
CA GLU A 953 -12.82 -48.31 -37.05
C GLU A 953 -12.51 -49.56 -36.20
N TYR A 954 -12.18 -49.40 -34.92
CA TYR A 954 -11.80 -50.51 -34.02
C TYR A 954 -12.95 -50.97 -33.11
N GLU A 955 -13.70 -50.02 -32.57
CA GLU A 955 -14.76 -50.27 -31.58
C GLU A 955 -16.17 -50.17 -32.19
N ASN A 956 -16.26 -49.80 -33.48
CA ASN A 956 -17.53 -49.56 -34.15
C ASN A 956 -18.36 -48.56 -33.31
N TRP A 957 -19.60 -48.88 -32.94
CA TRP A 957 -20.46 -48.04 -32.09
C TRP A 957 -20.37 -48.34 -30.58
N ASN A 958 -19.44 -49.21 -30.15
CA ASN A 958 -19.47 -49.85 -28.83
C ASN A 958 -18.58 -49.18 -27.77
N GLY A 959 -17.97 -48.04 -28.07
CA GLY A 959 -17.13 -47.32 -27.11
C GLY A 959 -17.96 -46.46 -26.15
N ASP A 960 -17.69 -46.57 -24.85
CA ASP A 960 -18.32 -45.78 -23.79
C ASP A 960 -17.66 -44.38 -23.70
N TYR A 961 -17.99 -43.52 -24.66
CA TYR A 961 -17.38 -42.20 -24.80
C TYR A 961 -18.14 -41.13 -24.02
N LYS A 962 -17.45 -40.51 -23.05
CA LYS A 962 -17.92 -39.29 -22.35
C LYS A 962 -17.62 -38.02 -23.17
N GLY A 963 -18.23 -37.90 -24.35
CA GLY A 963 -18.04 -36.75 -25.23
C GLY A 963 -17.89 -37.10 -26.72
N ALA A 964 -18.11 -36.12 -27.59
CA ALA A 964 -17.87 -36.26 -29.01
C ALA A 964 -16.38 -36.11 -29.32
N ILE A 965 -15.89 -36.91 -30.26
CA ILE A 965 -14.49 -36.95 -30.68
C ILE A 965 -14.41 -36.74 -32.19
N GLN A 966 -13.45 -35.92 -32.61
CA GLN A 966 -12.98 -35.89 -34.01
C GLN A 966 -11.52 -36.34 -34.05
N GLY A 967 -11.11 -36.94 -35.17
CA GLY A 967 -9.72 -37.35 -35.39
C GLY A 967 -9.32 -38.64 -34.67
N ALA A 968 -8.04 -38.96 -34.72
CA ALA A 968 -7.41 -40.13 -34.11
C ALA A 968 -6.33 -39.69 -33.12
N TRP A 969 -6.35 -40.28 -31.92
CA TRP A 969 -5.24 -40.18 -30.97
C TRP A 969 -4.52 -41.51 -30.95
N ASP A 970 -3.23 -41.51 -31.27
CA ASP A 970 -2.40 -42.71 -31.37
C ASP A 970 -3.09 -43.83 -32.18
N ASN A 971 -3.21 -45.03 -31.60
CA ASN A 971 -3.82 -46.21 -32.23
C ASN A 971 -5.32 -46.36 -31.89
N SER A 972 -6.00 -45.32 -31.44
CA SER A 972 -7.44 -45.37 -31.07
C SER A 972 -8.38 -45.27 -32.27
N GLY A 973 -7.85 -45.08 -33.48
CA GLY A 973 -8.62 -45.03 -34.71
C GLY A 973 -9.29 -43.69 -34.93
N ASN A 974 -9.73 -43.43 -36.16
CA ASN A 974 -10.34 -42.15 -36.50
C ASN A 974 -11.83 -42.12 -36.10
N HIS A 975 -12.21 -41.09 -35.33
CA HIS A 975 -13.55 -40.99 -34.77
C HIS A 975 -14.49 -40.17 -35.65
N LYS A 976 -15.73 -40.65 -35.76
CA LYS A 976 -16.89 -39.94 -36.32
C LYS A 976 -17.93 -39.79 -35.23
N SER A 977 -18.18 -38.56 -34.81
CA SER A 977 -19.19 -38.27 -33.80
C SER A 977 -20.43 -37.66 -34.42
N LEU A 978 -21.60 -38.18 -34.08
CA LEU A 978 -22.91 -37.76 -34.57
C LEU A 978 -23.71 -37.10 -33.44
N TYR A 979 -24.10 -35.85 -33.62
CA TYR A 979 -25.00 -35.10 -32.76
C TYR A 979 -26.39 -35.04 -33.39
N PHE A 980 -27.37 -35.68 -32.75
CA PHE A 980 -28.75 -35.74 -33.22
C PHE A 980 -29.53 -34.50 -32.77
N LEU A 981 -30.23 -33.84 -33.69
CA LEU A 981 -31.07 -32.69 -33.35
C LEU A 981 -32.54 -33.09 -33.17
N PRO A 982 -33.32 -32.33 -32.39
CA PRO A 982 -34.77 -32.49 -32.32
C PRO A 982 -35.45 -31.91 -33.57
N VAL A 983 -35.33 -32.62 -34.69
CA VAL A 983 -35.72 -32.14 -36.02
C VAL A 983 -37.22 -31.81 -36.11
N ASP A 984 -38.08 -32.60 -35.46
CA ASP A 984 -39.52 -32.38 -35.50
C ASP A 984 -39.88 -31.06 -34.80
N PHE A 985 -39.27 -30.79 -33.63
CA PHE A 985 -39.40 -29.50 -32.95
C PHE A 985 -38.95 -28.34 -33.85
N ILE A 986 -37.76 -28.47 -34.47
CA ILE A 986 -37.21 -27.42 -35.35
C ILE A 986 -38.15 -27.15 -36.53
N LYS A 987 -38.79 -28.18 -37.09
CA LYS A 987 -39.74 -28.04 -38.20
C LYS A 987 -41.04 -27.39 -37.77
N GLU A 988 -41.63 -27.81 -36.66
CA GLU A 988 -42.88 -27.24 -36.14
C GLU A 988 -42.72 -25.74 -35.87
N ASN A 989 -41.63 -25.35 -35.21
CA ASN A 989 -41.33 -23.97 -34.88
C ASN A 989 -40.86 -23.14 -36.09
N TRP A 990 -40.39 -23.79 -37.16
CA TRP A 990 -40.05 -23.11 -38.40
C TRP A 990 -41.29 -22.59 -39.14
N TYR A 991 -42.36 -23.38 -39.22
CA TYR A 991 -43.57 -23.01 -39.97
C TYR A 991 -44.47 -22.02 -39.23
N GLU A 992 -44.42 -21.97 -37.89
CA GLU A 992 -45.19 -21.01 -37.09
C GLU A 992 -44.72 -19.55 -37.23
N ILE A 993 -43.50 -19.31 -37.73
CA ILE A 993 -42.86 -17.97 -37.74
C ILE A 993 -43.03 -17.21 -39.09
N ASN A 994 -43.76 -17.77 -40.08
CA ASN A 994 -43.86 -17.28 -41.48
C ASN A 994 -42.50 -17.42 -42.21
N PRO A 995 -42.38 -17.40 -43.57
CA PRO A 995 -41.10 -17.59 -44.24
C PRO A 995 -40.25 -16.31 -44.18
N LYS A 996 -39.73 -16.05 -42.99
CA LYS A 996 -38.70 -15.05 -42.70
C LYS A 996 -37.37 -15.51 -43.31
N SER A 997 -36.60 -14.56 -43.85
CA SER A 997 -35.29 -14.89 -44.43
C SER A 997 -34.33 -15.37 -43.34
N VAL A 998 -33.66 -16.52 -43.55
CA VAL A 998 -32.62 -16.98 -42.64
C VAL A 998 -31.41 -16.06 -42.80
N LEU A 999 -31.07 -15.32 -41.75
CA LEU A 999 -29.91 -14.43 -41.79
C LEU A 999 -28.64 -15.21 -41.51
N LYS A 1000 -28.60 -15.97 -40.40
CA LYS A 1000 -27.43 -16.71 -39.94
C LYS A 1000 -27.81 -17.97 -39.18
N CYS A 1001 -26.96 -18.99 -39.21
CA CYS A 1001 -27.09 -20.20 -38.40
C CYS A 1001 -25.81 -20.38 -37.56
N PHE A 1002 -25.94 -20.94 -36.36
CA PHE A 1002 -24.82 -21.13 -35.44
C PHE A 1002 -24.90 -22.46 -34.70
N LEU A 1003 -23.72 -22.97 -34.32
CA LEU A 1003 -23.54 -24.09 -33.40
C LEU A 1003 -22.75 -23.64 -32.17
N ARG A 1004 -23.24 -23.95 -30.97
CA ARG A 1004 -22.46 -23.82 -29.73
C ARG A 1004 -21.84 -25.17 -29.40
N LEU A 1005 -20.51 -25.22 -29.29
CA LEU A 1005 -19.78 -26.40 -28.84
C LEU A 1005 -18.86 -26.02 -27.68
N THR A 1006 -18.72 -26.92 -26.70
CA THR A 1006 -17.71 -26.82 -25.64
C THR A 1006 -16.66 -27.91 -25.86
N ARG A 1007 -15.38 -27.55 -25.86
CA ARG A 1007 -14.28 -28.51 -25.86
C ARG A 1007 -13.93 -28.87 -24.41
N TYR A 1008 -13.71 -30.15 -24.14
CA TYR A 1008 -13.20 -30.53 -22.81
C TYR A 1008 -11.78 -30.00 -22.61
N ALA A 1009 -11.40 -29.78 -21.35
CA ALA A 1009 -10.01 -29.51 -20.97
C ALA A 1009 -9.17 -30.80 -20.93
N GLU A 1010 -9.45 -31.72 -21.84
CA GLU A 1010 -8.80 -33.02 -22.01
C GLU A 1010 -9.03 -33.52 -23.44
N GLY A 1011 -8.21 -34.47 -23.88
CA GLY A 1011 -8.28 -35.04 -25.23
C GLY A 1011 -7.67 -34.12 -26.28
N GLY A 1012 -6.50 -34.51 -26.78
CA GLY A 1012 -5.76 -33.75 -27.79
C GLY A 1012 -4.70 -32.82 -27.21
N TYR A 1013 -4.26 -31.85 -28.00
CA TYR A 1013 -3.41 -30.77 -27.50
C TYR A 1013 -4.24 -29.61 -26.93
N PRO A 1014 -3.73 -28.86 -25.93
CA PRO A 1014 -4.43 -27.74 -25.31
C PRO A 1014 -4.72 -26.56 -26.25
N LYS A 1015 -3.96 -26.46 -27.35
CA LYS A 1015 -4.11 -25.42 -28.37
C LYS A 1015 -5.43 -25.56 -29.15
N GLU A 1016 -5.82 -24.50 -29.84
CA GLU A 1016 -6.99 -24.50 -30.73
C GLU A 1016 -6.86 -25.61 -31.79
N GLU A 1017 -7.85 -26.51 -31.86
CA GLU A 1017 -7.91 -27.56 -32.88
C GLU A 1017 -9.08 -27.29 -33.83
N PRO A 1018 -8.85 -27.21 -35.15
CA PRO A 1018 -9.87 -26.85 -36.14
C PRO A 1018 -11.05 -27.83 -36.11
N LEU A 1019 -12.27 -27.30 -36.33
CA LEU A 1019 -13.50 -28.08 -36.24
C LEU A 1019 -13.92 -28.57 -37.63
N TYR A 1020 -13.93 -29.89 -37.85
CA TYR A 1020 -14.32 -30.48 -39.13
C TYR A 1020 -15.78 -30.90 -39.09
N LEU A 1021 -16.66 -30.08 -39.69
CA LEU A 1021 -18.10 -30.24 -39.60
C LEU A 1021 -18.72 -30.87 -40.84
N TYR A 1022 -19.65 -31.78 -40.58
CA TYR A 1022 -20.52 -32.46 -41.54
C TYR A 1022 -21.95 -32.50 -41.00
N MET A 1023 -22.88 -32.99 -41.82
CA MET A 1023 -24.22 -33.37 -41.38
C MET A 1023 -24.44 -34.88 -41.52
N HIS A 1024 -25.51 -35.39 -40.93
CA HIS A 1024 -25.96 -36.77 -41.12
C HIS A 1024 -27.49 -36.84 -41.24
N ASN A 1025 -28.04 -37.94 -41.78
CA ASN A 1025 -29.49 -38.16 -41.91
C ASN A 1025 -30.02 -39.33 -41.05
N TYR A 1026 -29.23 -39.78 -40.08
CA TYR A 1026 -29.66 -40.84 -39.15
C TYR A 1026 -30.66 -40.31 -38.10
N THR A 1027 -31.72 -41.06 -37.88
CA THR A 1027 -32.72 -40.79 -36.82
C THR A 1027 -32.33 -41.43 -35.48
N ASP A 1028 -31.51 -42.49 -35.51
CA ASP A 1028 -30.97 -43.16 -34.33
C ASP A 1028 -29.58 -43.73 -34.63
N ILE A 1029 -28.90 -44.26 -33.61
CA ILE A 1029 -27.56 -44.86 -33.71
C ILE A 1029 -27.60 -46.03 -34.73
N PRO A 1030 -26.77 -46.01 -35.78
CA PRO A 1030 -26.69 -47.10 -36.75
C PRO A 1030 -26.29 -48.43 -36.09
N TYR A 1031 -26.94 -49.53 -36.48
CA TYR A 1031 -26.71 -50.84 -35.85
C TYR A 1031 -25.31 -51.41 -36.14
N GLN A 1032 -24.79 -51.26 -37.37
CA GLN A 1032 -23.45 -51.72 -37.78
C GLN A 1032 -22.89 -50.90 -38.95
N GLY A 1033 -21.56 -50.74 -39.00
CA GLY A 1033 -20.84 -50.14 -40.12
C GLY A 1033 -20.52 -48.65 -39.92
N GLU A 1034 -19.56 -48.17 -40.71
CA GLU A 1034 -19.11 -46.78 -40.70
C GLU A 1034 -20.23 -45.80 -41.10
N PRO A 1035 -20.50 -44.76 -40.28
CA PRO A 1035 -21.53 -43.78 -40.63
C PRO A 1035 -21.12 -43.00 -41.88
N GLN A 1036 -22.09 -42.88 -42.79
CA GLN A 1036 -22.00 -42.05 -43.98
C GLN A 1036 -22.37 -40.60 -43.62
N LEU A 1037 -21.39 -39.72 -43.71
CA LEU A 1037 -21.57 -38.29 -43.50
C LEU A 1037 -21.99 -37.63 -44.81
N ILE A 1038 -22.87 -36.65 -44.72
CA ILE A 1038 -23.43 -35.90 -45.84
C ILE A 1038 -23.21 -34.40 -45.64
N PHE A 1039 -23.32 -33.62 -46.71
CA PHE A 1039 -23.23 -32.16 -46.70
C PHE A 1039 -22.01 -31.64 -45.90
N PRO A 1040 -20.78 -31.79 -46.42
CA PRO A 1040 -19.60 -31.22 -45.77
C PRO A 1040 -19.79 -29.72 -45.58
N ILE A 1041 -19.69 -29.26 -44.34
CA ILE A 1041 -19.84 -27.84 -43.99
C ILE A 1041 -18.50 -27.12 -44.17
N GLY A 1042 -17.40 -27.81 -43.89
CA GLY A 1042 -16.04 -27.31 -44.04
C GLY A 1042 -15.26 -27.31 -42.73
N ILE A 1043 -14.07 -26.72 -42.77
CA ILE A 1043 -13.21 -26.52 -41.61
C ILE A 1043 -13.59 -25.17 -41.00
N MET A 1044 -14.05 -25.21 -39.75
CA MET A 1044 -14.41 -24.03 -38.98
C MET A 1044 -13.31 -23.67 -37.98
N PRO A 1045 -13.28 -22.42 -37.47
CA PRO A 1045 -12.42 -22.04 -36.36
C PRO A 1045 -12.52 -23.05 -35.22
N GLY A 1046 -11.38 -23.39 -34.63
CA GLY A 1046 -11.29 -24.41 -33.62
C GLY A 1046 -11.63 -23.90 -32.24
N LEU A 1047 -11.53 -24.79 -31.25
CA LEU A 1047 -11.65 -24.44 -29.84
C LEU A 1047 -10.42 -24.95 -29.09
N ALA A 1048 -9.91 -24.16 -28.15
CA ALA A 1048 -8.89 -24.59 -27.19
C ALA A 1048 -9.52 -25.43 -26.06
N TRP A 1049 -8.70 -26.05 -25.22
CA TRP A 1049 -9.18 -26.81 -24.07
C TRP A 1049 -10.04 -25.95 -23.12
N GLY A 1050 -11.21 -26.48 -22.76
CA GLY A 1050 -12.16 -25.81 -21.86
C GLY A 1050 -12.96 -24.67 -22.51
N GLU A 1051 -12.67 -24.33 -23.77
CA GLU A 1051 -13.35 -23.25 -24.48
C GLU A 1051 -14.76 -23.65 -24.94
N GLU A 1052 -15.67 -22.69 -24.91
CA GLU A 1052 -17.00 -22.80 -25.49
C GLU A 1052 -17.26 -21.60 -26.42
N ARG A 1053 -17.79 -21.86 -27.62
CA ARG A 1053 -18.02 -20.79 -28.60
C ARG A 1053 -19.21 -21.07 -29.49
N TRP A 1054 -19.87 -20.00 -29.96
CA TRP A 1054 -20.75 -20.05 -31.12
C TRP A 1054 -19.94 -20.01 -32.43
N VAL A 1055 -20.12 -21.01 -33.27
CA VAL A 1055 -19.51 -21.14 -34.59
C VAL A 1055 -20.59 -20.90 -35.63
N GLU A 1056 -20.41 -19.89 -36.47
CA GLU A 1056 -21.34 -19.62 -37.59
C GLU A 1056 -21.26 -20.78 -38.59
N VAL A 1057 -22.41 -21.36 -38.91
CA VAL A 1057 -22.55 -22.37 -39.96
C VAL A 1057 -23.41 -21.81 -41.10
N PRO A 1058 -23.20 -22.27 -42.34
CA PRO A 1058 -23.95 -21.76 -43.47
C PRO A 1058 -25.47 -21.94 -43.29
N THR A 1059 -26.24 -20.94 -43.72
CA THR A 1059 -27.71 -20.93 -43.59
C THR A 1059 -28.40 -22.09 -44.33
N TRP A 1060 -27.75 -22.67 -45.34
CA TRP A 1060 -28.27 -23.84 -46.06
C TRP A 1060 -28.39 -25.08 -45.18
N THR A 1061 -27.66 -25.16 -44.06
CA THR A 1061 -27.75 -26.28 -43.10
C THR A 1061 -29.16 -26.41 -42.53
N LEU A 1062 -29.81 -25.29 -42.22
CA LEU A 1062 -31.20 -25.24 -41.79
C LEU A 1062 -32.14 -25.78 -42.87
N THR A 1063 -31.92 -25.41 -44.13
CA THR A 1063 -32.70 -25.90 -45.27
C THR A 1063 -32.66 -27.42 -45.37
N GLN A 1064 -31.49 -28.04 -45.13
CA GLN A 1064 -31.38 -29.50 -45.14
C GLN A 1064 -32.14 -30.16 -43.98
N ILE A 1065 -32.15 -29.54 -42.80
CA ILE A 1065 -32.91 -30.02 -41.63
C ILE A 1065 -34.42 -29.94 -41.90
N ILE A 1066 -34.91 -28.79 -42.36
CA ILE A 1066 -36.34 -28.56 -42.64
C ILE A 1066 -36.85 -29.50 -43.73
N ASN A 1067 -36.09 -29.67 -44.81
CA ASN A 1067 -36.42 -30.60 -45.88
C ASN A 1067 -36.32 -32.08 -45.45
N GLY A 1068 -35.79 -32.36 -44.26
CA GLY A 1068 -35.60 -33.71 -43.74
C GLY A 1068 -34.45 -34.47 -44.39
N ASN A 1069 -33.57 -33.77 -45.11
CA ASN A 1069 -32.36 -34.33 -45.71
C ASN A 1069 -31.24 -34.51 -44.69
N ALA A 1070 -31.28 -33.76 -43.58
CA ALA A 1070 -30.37 -33.91 -42.45
C ALA A 1070 -31.14 -33.98 -41.13
N LYS A 1071 -30.58 -34.72 -40.18
CA LYS A 1071 -31.12 -34.98 -38.84
C LYS A 1071 -30.18 -34.55 -37.72
N GLY A 1072 -28.98 -34.09 -38.06
CA GLY A 1072 -27.99 -33.67 -37.10
C GLY A 1072 -26.66 -33.28 -37.73
N PHE A 1073 -25.70 -32.94 -36.86
CA PHE A 1073 -24.34 -32.54 -37.23
C PHE A 1073 -23.34 -33.64 -36.86
N ALA A 1074 -22.20 -33.66 -37.53
CA ALA A 1074 -21.15 -34.62 -37.26
C ALA A 1074 -19.77 -33.97 -37.23
N LEU A 1075 -18.91 -34.50 -36.38
CA LEU A 1075 -17.50 -34.15 -36.29
C LEU A 1075 -16.64 -35.28 -36.86
N TYR A 1076 -15.78 -34.95 -37.82
CA TYR A 1076 -14.89 -35.93 -38.46
C TYR A 1076 -13.73 -35.26 -39.19
N SER A 1077 -12.50 -35.57 -38.78
CA SER A 1077 -11.28 -35.17 -39.49
C SER A 1077 -10.87 -36.27 -40.47
N PRO A 1078 -10.92 -36.04 -41.81
CA PRO A 1078 -10.69 -37.11 -42.80
C PRO A 1078 -9.33 -37.79 -42.72
N ASN A 1079 -8.29 -37.05 -42.35
CA ASN A 1079 -6.92 -37.57 -42.26
C ASN A 1079 -6.60 -38.23 -40.91
N GLY A 1080 -7.52 -38.17 -39.94
CA GLY A 1080 -7.26 -38.59 -38.56
C GLY A 1080 -6.47 -37.57 -37.74
N ASP A 1081 -6.03 -36.46 -38.34
CA ASP A 1081 -5.36 -35.37 -37.62
C ASP A 1081 -6.35 -34.57 -36.75
N HIS A 1082 -5.82 -33.66 -35.92
CA HIS A 1082 -6.62 -32.72 -35.11
C HIS A 1082 -7.56 -33.37 -34.10
N TYR A 1083 -7.02 -34.35 -33.36
CA TYR A 1083 -7.78 -35.03 -32.32
C TYR A 1083 -8.26 -34.04 -31.25
N ALA A 1084 -9.58 -33.99 -31.06
CA ALA A 1084 -10.21 -33.13 -30.08
C ALA A 1084 -11.49 -33.76 -29.53
N LYS A 1085 -11.71 -33.55 -28.22
CA LYS A 1085 -12.86 -34.06 -27.48
C LYS A 1085 -13.77 -32.91 -27.02
N TYR A 1086 -15.06 -33.03 -27.30
CA TYR A 1086 -16.11 -32.04 -27.04
C TYR A 1086 -17.20 -32.62 -26.14
N LYS A 1087 -17.97 -31.76 -25.47
CA LYS A 1087 -19.08 -32.17 -24.59
C LYS A 1087 -20.16 -32.99 -25.32
N GLU A 1088 -20.96 -33.74 -24.57
CA GLU A 1088 -21.96 -34.66 -25.13
C GLU A 1088 -23.11 -33.96 -25.86
N TYR A 1089 -23.24 -32.65 -25.69
CA TYR A 1089 -24.26 -31.83 -26.31
C TYR A 1089 -23.65 -30.67 -27.09
N LEU A 1090 -24.30 -30.33 -28.19
CA LEU A 1090 -24.15 -29.05 -28.87
C LEU A 1090 -25.48 -28.30 -28.86
N THR A 1091 -25.45 -26.99 -29.04
CA THR A 1091 -26.66 -26.18 -29.21
C THR A 1091 -26.73 -25.66 -30.64
N TYR A 1092 -27.89 -25.75 -31.28
CA TYR A 1092 -28.12 -25.18 -32.61
C TYR A 1092 -29.04 -23.96 -32.55
N LYS A 1093 -28.69 -22.93 -33.34
CA LYS A 1093 -29.41 -21.65 -33.44
C LYS A 1093 -29.59 -21.24 -34.90
N ALA A 1094 -30.75 -20.68 -35.24
CA ALA A 1094 -30.98 -19.97 -36.49
C ALA A 1094 -31.61 -18.59 -36.24
N VAL A 1095 -30.93 -17.54 -36.70
CA VAL A 1095 -31.38 -16.15 -36.65
C VAL A 1095 -32.21 -15.87 -37.90
N LEU A 1096 -33.45 -15.43 -37.70
CA LEU A 1096 -34.38 -15.08 -38.76
C LEU A 1096 -34.53 -13.57 -38.83
N GLY A 1097 -34.47 -13.02 -40.04
CA GLY A 1097 -34.77 -11.61 -40.28
C GLY A 1097 -36.27 -11.40 -40.24
N LEU A 1098 -36.71 -10.31 -39.62
CA LEU A 1098 -38.13 -9.94 -39.53
C LEU A 1098 -38.82 -9.82 -40.90
#